data_AF-A0A534SM80-F1
#
_entry.id   AF-A0A534SM80-F1
#
_cell.length_a   1.000
_cell.length_b   1.000
_cell.length_c   1.000
_cell.angle_alpha   90.00
_cell.angle_beta   90.00
_cell.angle_gamma   90.00
#
_symmetry.space_group_name_H-M   'P 1'
#
loop_
_entity.id
_entity.type
_entity.pdbx_description
1 polymer ?
#
loop_
_entity_poly.entity_id
_entity_poly.type
_entity_poly.pdbx_seq_one_letter_code
_entity_poly.pdbx_strand_id
1 'polypeptide(L)'
;MKNRDVAALTDKYIAKTYARAPIALVKGKGTKVWDANGKEYLDFLAGIAVNSLGHCNPAIVKAIKQQAQKLLHVSNLYHIQSQAELARELCRHSFADRAFFCNSGAEANEAAIKLARRYGAEKLGGKYEILSTHNSFHGRTLATLTATGQEKIRAGYDPLPAGFRQVPYNDLNAVEAAIDAQKTVAILVEPIQAEGGVIVANEIYMLGLRELCDQRGLLLIFDEVQTGMGRTGKLFGYEHFGVKPDILTLAKALGGGLPLGAMLAREDVANSFMPGSHASTFGGNPVCCAAGLAVMAALINGGVLKNCVQMGKYFVKGLEALKKRFSFMREVRGKGLLLGVELSIDGGKIAEADDHKERNRPRPGDSRNRSCPPVARFHSVRIMSKRDLLSFHGLSRREFDGILTLASELKRKQKRGVAHRLLAGKGLALVFEKPSLRTRATFAVGMTQLGGEAVYLGPAEVGLGTRETPADCARNLDRWFDLITVRTFEHKIIEEMAEYSSVPVINALTDDFHPCQVLADCQTLIERKGELGGLKIAFVGDGNNMVHSWLEAAAIVPFSFALACPKGYEPDGAILKKTVNAGAKITVTHSIEEAVSGADAIYTDVWTSMGQEKETQARLNAFRAYQVNGRIVAMAKKDAVVMHCLPAHRGEEISHEVLESPRCIAFDQAENRLHAQKAVMVWLVNGFNGSKVQGSKSSGKRQLPMSKVRGK
;
A
#
# COMPACT_ATOMS: atom_id res chain seq x y z
N MET A 1 -46.51 13.47 -8.99
CA MET A 1 -45.51 14.18 -8.16
C MET A 1 -44.28 14.43 -9.03
N LYS A 2 -43.69 15.62 -8.94
CA LYS A 2 -42.38 15.98 -9.52
C LYS A 2 -41.25 15.69 -8.52
N ASN A 3 -39.99 15.78 -8.94
CA ASN A 3 -38.84 15.56 -8.04
C ASN A 3 -38.93 16.37 -6.73
N ARG A 4 -39.32 17.65 -6.83
CA ARG A 4 -39.44 18.55 -5.67
C ARG A 4 -40.48 18.07 -4.65
N ASP A 5 -41.58 17.48 -5.12
CA ASP A 5 -42.69 17.07 -4.26
C ASP A 5 -42.26 15.83 -3.46
N VAL A 6 -41.56 14.89 -4.12
CA VAL A 6 -40.99 13.70 -3.47
C VAL A 6 -39.85 14.08 -2.50
N ALA A 7 -39.02 15.05 -2.87
CA ALA A 7 -37.97 15.56 -2.00
C ALA A 7 -38.55 16.19 -0.72
N ALA A 8 -39.61 17.00 -0.84
CA ALA A 8 -40.30 17.59 0.31
C ALA A 8 -40.89 16.54 1.26
N LEU A 9 -41.48 15.45 0.72
CA LEU A 9 -41.92 14.32 1.53
C LEU A 9 -40.75 13.63 2.24
N THR A 10 -39.64 13.42 1.53
CA THR A 10 -38.44 12.78 2.09
C THR A 10 -37.86 13.62 3.24
N ASP A 11 -37.72 14.93 3.04
CA ASP A 11 -37.18 15.85 4.04
C ASP A 11 -38.03 15.95 5.30
N LYS A 12 -39.36 15.77 5.14
CA LYS A 12 -40.32 15.83 6.24
C LYS A 12 -40.39 14.53 7.04
N TYR A 13 -40.35 13.38 6.36
CA TYR A 13 -40.73 12.10 6.98
C TYR A 13 -39.60 11.07 7.11
N ILE A 14 -38.45 11.25 6.46
CA ILE A 14 -37.34 10.29 6.48
C ILE A 14 -36.16 10.84 7.29
N ALA A 15 -35.57 9.99 8.14
CA ALA A 15 -34.37 10.34 8.88
C ALA A 15 -33.23 10.79 7.95
N LYS A 16 -32.56 11.89 8.28
CA LYS A 16 -31.54 12.57 7.46
C LYS A 16 -30.17 11.88 7.53
N THR A 17 -30.12 10.61 7.16
CA THR A 17 -28.90 9.77 7.20
C THR A 17 -28.11 9.78 5.89
N TYR A 18 -28.60 10.46 4.85
CA TYR A 18 -27.97 10.52 3.52
C TYR A 18 -27.95 11.96 2.98
N ALA A 19 -26.88 12.31 2.29
CA ALA A 19 -26.86 13.47 1.39
C ALA A 19 -27.43 13.04 0.03
N ARG A 20 -28.66 13.46 -0.26
CA ARG A 20 -29.40 13.04 -1.47
C ARG A 20 -29.30 14.10 -2.57
N ALA A 21 -29.11 13.65 -3.81
CA ALA A 21 -29.38 14.50 -4.96
C ALA A 21 -30.89 14.80 -5.06
N PRO A 22 -31.32 15.97 -5.56
CA PRO A 22 -32.73 16.35 -5.67
C PRO A 22 -33.44 15.66 -6.86
N ILE A 23 -33.19 14.36 -7.03
CA ILE A 23 -33.70 13.51 -8.12
C ILE A 23 -34.55 12.40 -7.49
N ALA A 24 -35.76 12.22 -8.00
CA ALA A 24 -36.66 11.14 -7.57
C ALA A 24 -36.82 10.13 -8.72
N LEU A 25 -36.07 9.03 -8.66
CA LEU A 25 -36.15 7.96 -9.67
C LEU A 25 -37.44 7.17 -9.52
N VAL A 26 -38.22 7.03 -10.59
CA VAL A 26 -39.55 6.38 -10.60
C VAL A 26 -39.68 5.19 -11.55
N LYS A 27 -38.71 5.01 -12.45
CA LYS A 27 -38.67 3.90 -13.41
C LYS A 27 -37.22 3.49 -13.68
N GLY A 28 -36.99 2.20 -13.85
CA GLY A 28 -35.71 1.64 -14.29
C GLY A 28 -35.91 0.55 -15.34
N LYS A 29 -35.00 0.45 -16.31
CA LYS A 29 -34.97 -0.60 -17.35
C LYS A 29 -33.56 -0.78 -17.86
N GLY A 30 -32.98 -1.96 -17.66
CA GLY A 30 -31.61 -2.25 -18.09
C GLY A 30 -30.62 -1.31 -17.40
N THR A 31 -29.82 -0.57 -18.16
CA THR A 31 -28.84 0.39 -17.62
C THR A 31 -29.39 1.80 -17.43
N LYS A 32 -30.69 2.02 -17.64
CA LYS A 32 -31.33 3.34 -17.63
C LYS A 32 -32.33 3.50 -16.50
N VAL A 33 -32.46 4.73 -16.00
CA VAL A 33 -33.47 5.15 -15.03
C VAL A 33 -34.14 6.46 -15.48
N TRP A 34 -35.37 6.69 -15.05
CA TRP A 34 -36.11 7.93 -15.29
C TRP A 34 -36.56 8.56 -13.98
N ASP A 35 -36.44 9.87 -13.88
CA ASP A 35 -36.94 10.63 -12.72
C ASP A 35 -38.43 10.98 -12.84
N ALA A 36 -38.98 11.56 -11.77
CA ALA A 36 -40.38 11.95 -11.68
C ALA A 36 -40.77 13.12 -12.61
N ASN A 37 -39.78 13.81 -13.20
CA ASN A 37 -40.00 14.82 -14.24
C ASN A 37 -39.89 14.23 -15.66
N GLY A 38 -39.51 12.95 -15.79
CA GLY A 38 -39.33 12.24 -17.06
C GLY A 38 -37.91 12.28 -17.64
N LYS A 39 -36.93 12.87 -16.95
CA LYS A 39 -35.52 12.89 -17.41
C LYS A 39 -34.93 11.48 -17.32
N GLU A 40 -34.30 11.04 -18.40
CA GLU A 40 -33.60 9.76 -18.52
C GLU A 40 -32.13 9.89 -18.10
N TYR A 41 -31.59 8.86 -17.45
CA TYR A 41 -30.19 8.79 -17.05
C TYR A 41 -29.61 7.41 -17.35
N LEU A 42 -28.31 7.36 -17.68
CA LEU A 42 -27.52 6.14 -17.59
C LEU A 42 -27.06 5.94 -16.15
N ASP A 43 -27.40 4.79 -15.56
CA ASP A 43 -27.04 4.48 -14.18
C ASP A 43 -25.73 3.70 -14.10
N PHE A 44 -24.63 4.43 -13.89
CA PHE A 44 -23.31 3.86 -13.63
C PHE A 44 -23.09 3.43 -12.18
N LEU A 45 -23.96 3.83 -11.25
CA LEU A 45 -23.89 3.42 -9.84
C LEU A 45 -24.51 2.04 -9.63
N ALA A 46 -25.55 1.72 -10.39
CA ALA A 46 -26.30 0.47 -10.35
C ALA A 46 -26.75 0.11 -8.92
N GLY A 47 -27.21 1.10 -8.16
CA GLY A 47 -27.57 0.93 -6.74
C GLY A 47 -26.39 0.51 -5.86
N ILE A 48 -25.17 1.00 -6.14
CA ILE A 48 -23.92 0.62 -5.47
C ILE A 48 -23.63 -0.87 -5.72
N ALA A 49 -23.55 -1.22 -7.01
CA ALA A 49 -23.29 -2.58 -7.52
C ALA A 49 -24.39 -3.63 -7.24
N VAL A 50 -25.60 -3.22 -6.83
CA VAL A 50 -26.76 -4.12 -6.62
C VAL A 50 -27.35 -4.59 -7.94
N ASN A 51 -27.57 -3.69 -8.89
CA ASN A 51 -28.30 -3.99 -10.12
C ASN A 51 -27.36 -4.51 -11.23
N SER A 52 -26.58 -5.55 -10.94
CA SER A 52 -25.59 -6.12 -11.88
C SER A 52 -26.18 -6.63 -13.20
N LEU A 53 -27.46 -7.03 -13.20
CA LEU A 53 -28.20 -7.49 -14.38
C LEU A 53 -29.12 -6.41 -14.97
N GLY A 54 -28.93 -5.16 -14.54
CA GLY A 54 -29.76 -4.01 -14.87
C GLY A 54 -31.05 -3.94 -14.07
N HIS A 55 -31.70 -2.78 -14.15
CA HIS A 55 -32.99 -2.50 -13.52
C HIS A 55 -34.11 -3.34 -14.13
N CYS A 56 -34.94 -3.92 -13.27
CA CYS A 56 -36.15 -4.67 -13.65
C CYS A 56 -35.88 -5.76 -14.71
N ASN A 57 -34.80 -6.52 -14.55
CA ASN A 57 -34.47 -7.61 -15.47
C ASN A 57 -35.68 -8.57 -15.65
N PRO A 58 -36.13 -8.85 -16.89
CA PRO A 58 -37.35 -9.62 -17.12
C PRO A 58 -37.36 -11.01 -16.48
N ALA A 59 -36.22 -11.70 -16.43
CA ALA A 59 -36.12 -13.03 -15.84
C ALA A 59 -36.31 -12.98 -14.31
N ILE A 60 -35.67 -12.01 -13.65
CA ILE A 60 -35.81 -11.79 -12.21
C ILE A 60 -37.24 -11.37 -11.87
N VAL A 61 -37.81 -10.41 -12.61
CA VAL A 61 -39.20 -9.94 -12.39
C VAL A 61 -40.20 -11.09 -12.57
N LYS A 62 -39.99 -11.95 -13.58
CA LYS A 62 -40.82 -13.14 -13.79
C LYS A 62 -40.73 -14.10 -12.59
N ALA A 63 -39.52 -14.41 -12.12
CA ALA A 63 -39.31 -15.29 -10.98
C ALA A 63 -39.97 -14.75 -9.70
N ILE A 64 -39.81 -13.44 -9.44
CA ILE A 64 -40.44 -12.76 -8.30
C ILE A 64 -41.97 -12.86 -8.39
N LYS A 65 -42.58 -12.52 -9.54
CA LYS A 65 -44.03 -12.57 -9.72
C LYS A 65 -44.58 -13.98 -9.50
N GLN A 66 -43.95 -14.97 -10.14
CA GLN A 66 -44.38 -16.36 -10.04
C GLN A 66 -44.27 -16.89 -8.61
N GLN A 67 -43.19 -16.57 -7.90
CA GLN A 67 -43.03 -17.00 -6.51
C GLN A 67 -43.98 -16.25 -5.57
N ALA A 68 -44.17 -14.95 -5.76
CA ALA A 68 -45.06 -14.14 -4.93
C ALA A 68 -46.54 -14.55 -5.03
N GLN A 69 -46.96 -15.07 -6.18
CA GLN A 69 -48.29 -15.65 -6.36
C GLN A 69 -48.47 -17.00 -5.67
N LYS A 70 -47.38 -17.67 -5.30
CA LYS A 70 -47.40 -19.00 -4.65
C LYS A 70 -47.21 -18.91 -3.15
N LEU A 71 -46.11 -18.28 -2.72
CA LEU A 71 -45.71 -18.23 -1.32
C LEU A 71 -44.73 -17.09 -1.08
N LEU A 72 -45.06 -16.19 -0.14
CA LEU A 72 -44.23 -15.04 0.22
C LEU A 72 -43.23 -15.36 1.33
N HIS A 73 -43.70 -15.92 2.44
CA HIS A 73 -42.92 -16.12 3.65
C HIS A 73 -43.55 -17.21 4.53
N VAL A 74 -42.72 -18.08 5.12
CA VAL A 74 -43.15 -19.14 6.04
C VAL A 74 -42.24 -19.31 7.27
N SER A 75 -41.29 -18.42 7.52
CA SER A 75 -40.17 -18.58 8.47
C SER A 75 -39.22 -19.74 8.12
N ASN A 76 -38.09 -19.85 8.85
CA ASN A 76 -37.11 -20.94 8.71
C ASN A 76 -37.48 -22.20 9.53
N LEU A 77 -38.70 -22.27 10.09
CA LEU A 77 -39.20 -23.47 10.77
C LEU A 77 -39.64 -24.57 9.79
N TYR A 78 -39.82 -24.23 8.52
CA TYR A 78 -40.23 -25.17 7.47
C TYR A 78 -39.21 -25.17 6.33
N HIS A 79 -39.23 -26.24 5.53
CA HIS A 79 -38.40 -26.33 4.34
C HIS A 79 -38.91 -25.44 3.21
N ILE A 80 -38.03 -24.62 2.64
CA ILE A 80 -38.34 -23.71 1.54
C ILE A 80 -37.58 -24.19 0.29
N GLN A 81 -38.32 -24.60 -0.75
CA GLN A 81 -37.73 -25.17 -1.96
C GLN A 81 -36.70 -24.22 -2.62
N SER A 82 -37.09 -22.96 -2.88
CA SER A 82 -36.20 -22.01 -3.57
C SER A 82 -34.97 -21.65 -2.73
N GLN A 83 -35.07 -21.69 -1.40
CA GLN A 83 -33.94 -21.49 -0.49
C GLN A 83 -32.94 -22.65 -0.59
N ALA A 84 -33.44 -23.90 -0.54
CA ALA A 84 -32.61 -25.10 -0.67
C ALA A 84 -31.94 -25.18 -2.05
N GLU A 85 -32.66 -24.85 -3.11
CA GLU A 85 -32.13 -24.79 -4.48
C GLU A 85 -31.06 -23.71 -4.63
N LEU A 86 -31.28 -22.51 -4.07
CA LEU A 86 -30.28 -21.45 -4.11
C LEU A 86 -29.03 -21.80 -3.32
N ALA A 87 -29.18 -22.40 -2.14
CA ALA A 87 -28.05 -22.91 -1.35
C ALA A 87 -27.25 -23.93 -2.16
N ARG A 88 -27.93 -24.88 -2.82
CA ARG A 88 -27.28 -25.87 -3.69
C ARG A 88 -26.46 -25.22 -4.79
N GLU A 89 -27.01 -24.25 -5.53
CA GLU A 89 -26.26 -23.60 -6.61
C GLU A 89 -25.08 -22.77 -6.10
N LEU A 90 -25.23 -22.08 -4.97
CA LEU A 90 -24.12 -21.32 -4.36
C LEU A 90 -22.98 -22.24 -3.90
N CYS A 91 -23.30 -23.35 -3.22
CA CYS A 91 -22.30 -24.34 -2.80
C CYS A 91 -21.62 -25.01 -4.00
N ARG A 92 -22.41 -25.47 -5.00
CA ARG A 92 -21.89 -26.15 -6.21
C ARG A 92 -20.89 -25.30 -7.00
N HIS A 93 -21.03 -23.99 -6.96
CA HIS A 93 -20.19 -23.05 -7.70
C HIS A 93 -19.13 -22.34 -6.84
N SER A 94 -18.98 -22.73 -5.58
CA SER A 94 -17.98 -22.14 -4.68
C SER A 94 -17.17 -23.22 -3.95
N PHE A 95 -16.37 -22.81 -2.96
CA PHE A 95 -15.67 -23.72 -2.05
C PHE A 95 -16.57 -24.24 -0.91
N ALA A 96 -17.73 -23.61 -0.71
CA ALA A 96 -18.52 -23.78 0.50
C ALA A 96 -19.46 -24.99 0.43
N ASP A 97 -19.73 -25.56 1.60
CA ASP A 97 -20.62 -26.72 1.76
C ASP A 97 -21.99 -26.32 2.33
N ARG A 98 -22.05 -25.18 3.04
CA ARG A 98 -23.25 -24.69 3.73
C ARG A 98 -23.49 -23.21 3.46
N ALA A 99 -24.76 -22.84 3.43
CA ALA A 99 -25.23 -21.47 3.28
C ALA A 99 -26.19 -21.09 4.42
N PHE A 100 -26.01 -19.89 4.96
CA PHE A 100 -26.97 -19.22 5.82
C PHE A 100 -27.49 -17.97 5.10
N PHE A 101 -28.81 -17.79 5.04
CA PHE A 101 -29.42 -16.63 4.37
C PHE A 101 -29.91 -15.57 5.35
N CYS A 102 -29.76 -14.32 4.94
CA CYS A 102 -30.20 -13.11 5.63
C CYS A 102 -30.69 -12.07 4.60
N ASN A 103 -30.82 -10.80 5.00
CA ASN A 103 -31.48 -9.76 4.22
C ASN A 103 -30.51 -8.68 3.71
N SER A 104 -29.31 -8.60 4.29
CA SER A 104 -28.31 -7.58 3.93
C SER A 104 -26.87 -8.09 4.07
N GLY A 105 -25.93 -7.36 3.46
CA GLY A 105 -24.50 -7.64 3.63
C GLY A 105 -24.02 -7.44 5.07
N ALA A 106 -24.60 -6.48 5.81
CA ALA A 106 -24.28 -6.30 7.22
C ALA A 106 -24.72 -7.52 8.06
N GLU A 107 -25.90 -8.08 7.81
CA GLU A 107 -26.33 -9.31 8.48
C GLU A 107 -25.49 -10.53 8.06
N ALA A 108 -25.04 -10.59 6.80
CA ALA A 108 -24.17 -11.67 6.33
C ALA A 108 -22.81 -11.62 7.06
N ASN A 109 -22.24 -10.42 7.21
CA ASN A 109 -21.01 -10.21 7.97
C ASN A 109 -21.19 -10.41 9.48
N GLU A 110 -22.34 -10.05 10.08
CA GLU A 110 -22.68 -10.45 11.46
C GLU A 110 -22.69 -11.97 11.61
N ALA A 111 -23.31 -12.70 10.68
CA ALA A 111 -23.32 -14.16 10.68
C ALA A 111 -21.89 -14.73 10.61
N ALA A 112 -21.04 -14.20 9.72
CA ALA A 112 -19.64 -14.61 9.60
C ALA A 112 -18.82 -14.33 10.86
N ILE A 113 -18.96 -13.14 11.46
CA ILE A 113 -18.31 -12.75 12.71
C ILE A 113 -18.73 -13.68 13.84
N LYS A 114 -20.04 -13.94 13.98
CA LYS A 114 -20.57 -14.84 15.00
C LYS A 114 -20.09 -16.27 14.79
N LEU A 115 -20.07 -16.76 13.56
CA LEU A 115 -19.61 -18.10 13.23
C LEU A 115 -18.15 -18.27 13.58
N ALA A 116 -17.31 -17.32 13.19
CA ALA A 116 -15.87 -17.33 13.50
C ALA A 116 -15.64 -17.35 15.02
N ARG A 117 -16.32 -16.48 15.79
CA ARG A 117 -16.19 -16.46 17.26
C ARG A 117 -16.68 -17.75 17.92
N ARG A 118 -17.79 -18.33 17.42
CA ARG A 118 -18.31 -19.59 17.93
C ARG A 118 -17.34 -20.74 17.65
N TYR A 119 -16.79 -20.79 16.44
CA TYR A 119 -15.73 -21.73 16.08
C TYR A 119 -14.50 -21.58 16.97
N GLY A 120 -14.05 -20.34 17.22
CA GLY A 120 -12.93 -20.09 18.11
C GLY A 120 -13.17 -20.51 19.55
N ALA A 121 -14.40 -20.33 20.05
CA ALA A 121 -14.81 -20.82 21.36
C ALA A 121 -14.80 -22.35 21.47
N GLU A 122 -15.28 -23.05 20.45
CA GLU A 122 -15.44 -24.51 20.46
C GLU A 122 -14.18 -25.27 20.07
N LYS A 123 -13.37 -24.71 19.15
CA LYS A 123 -12.26 -25.42 18.48
C LYS A 123 -10.89 -24.81 18.71
N LEU A 124 -10.81 -23.52 19.07
CA LEU A 124 -9.53 -22.80 19.16
C LEU A 124 -9.28 -22.21 20.55
N GLY A 125 -9.85 -22.80 21.61
CA GLY A 125 -9.52 -22.44 22.99
C GLY A 125 -10.04 -21.07 23.43
N GLY A 126 -11.17 -20.61 22.90
CA GLY A 126 -11.78 -19.34 23.32
C GLY A 126 -11.38 -18.13 22.47
N LYS A 127 -10.65 -18.32 21.35
CA LYS A 127 -10.27 -17.22 20.45
C LYS A 127 -11.50 -16.52 19.88
N TYR A 128 -11.46 -15.19 19.79
CA TYR A 128 -12.60 -14.36 19.38
C TYR A 128 -12.22 -13.09 18.60
N GLU A 129 -10.95 -12.68 18.63
CA GLU A 129 -10.48 -11.45 17.99
C GLU A 129 -10.45 -11.62 16.48
N ILE A 130 -11.03 -10.67 15.76
CA ILE A 130 -11.02 -10.64 14.29
C ILE A 130 -10.16 -9.47 13.83
N LEU A 131 -9.15 -9.77 13.02
CA LEU A 131 -8.38 -8.75 12.32
C LEU A 131 -9.17 -8.31 11.09
N SER A 132 -9.32 -7.01 10.90
CA SER A 132 -9.84 -6.42 9.67
C SER A 132 -8.89 -5.32 9.17
N THR A 133 -9.21 -4.65 8.07
CA THR A 133 -8.26 -3.73 7.43
C THR A 133 -8.72 -2.28 7.43
N HIS A 134 -7.80 -1.33 7.52
CA HIS A 134 -8.09 0.10 7.35
C HIS A 134 -8.80 0.37 6.02
N ASN A 135 -9.70 1.35 6.01
CA ASN A 135 -10.57 1.73 4.89
C ASN A 135 -11.62 0.70 4.45
N SER A 136 -11.67 -0.48 5.06
CA SER A 136 -12.70 -1.48 4.73
C SER A 136 -14.11 -0.98 5.06
N PHE A 137 -15.14 -1.64 4.51
CA PHE A 137 -16.54 -1.42 4.87
C PHE A 137 -17.31 -2.75 4.93
N HIS A 138 -17.69 -3.16 6.14
CA HIS A 138 -18.36 -4.45 6.38
C HIS A 138 -19.82 -4.31 6.83
N GLY A 139 -20.31 -3.08 7.06
CA GLY A 139 -21.69 -2.82 7.43
C GLY A 139 -21.84 -1.70 8.46
N ARG A 140 -23.08 -1.55 8.95
CA ARG A 140 -23.47 -0.52 9.92
C ARG A 140 -24.19 -1.06 11.16
N THR A 141 -24.21 -2.39 11.37
CA THR A 141 -24.59 -2.98 12.67
C THR A 141 -23.42 -2.86 13.63
N LEU A 142 -23.62 -2.88 14.96
CA LEU A 142 -22.54 -2.57 15.90
C LEU A 142 -21.26 -3.41 15.70
N ALA A 143 -21.35 -4.73 15.46
CA ALA A 143 -20.14 -5.53 15.23
C ALA A 143 -19.51 -5.27 13.85
N THR A 144 -20.31 -5.18 12.78
CA THR A 144 -19.79 -4.90 11.43
C THR A 144 -19.25 -3.49 11.26
N LEU A 145 -19.84 -2.52 11.95
CA LEU A 145 -19.35 -1.15 12.09
C LEU A 145 -18.03 -1.13 12.86
N THR A 146 -17.88 -1.97 13.90
CA THR A 146 -16.62 -2.08 14.64
C THR A 146 -15.52 -2.73 13.82
N ALA A 147 -15.87 -3.72 12.99
CA ALA A 147 -14.97 -4.33 12.02
C ALA A 147 -14.61 -3.38 10.86
N THR A 148 -15.45 -2.40 10.55
CA THR A 148 -15.24 -1.44 9.45
C THR A 148 -14.04 -0.53 9.74
N GLY A 149 -13.10 -0.46 8.80
CA GLY A 149 -11.83 0.26 8.94
C GLY A 149 -11.88 1.77 8.80
N GLN A 150 -13.03 2.42 9.05
CA GLN A 150 -13.26 3.84 8.82
C GLN A 150 -13.71 4.53 10.13
N GLU A 151 -12.86 5.40 10.68
CA GLU A 151 -13.13 6.11 11.94
C GLU A 151 -14.44 6.90 11.92
N LYS A 152 -14.71 7.62 10.81
CA LYS A 152 -15.95 8.38 10.62
C LYS A 152 -17.23 7.54 10.71
N ILE A 153 -17.16 6.23 10.43
CA ILE A 153 -18.30 5.32 10.51
C ILE A 153 -18.49 4.84 11.95
N ARG A 154 -17.40 4.76 12.73
CA ARG A 154 -17.38 4.25 14.10
C ARG A 154 -17.68 5.30 15.17
N ALA A 155 -17.35 6.55 14.89
CA ALA A 155 -17.49 7.65 15.85
C ALA A 155 -18.92 7.80 16.37
N GLY A 156 -19.07 7.93 17.69
CA GLY A 156 -20.34 8.22 18.36
C GLY A 156 -21.16 7.00 18.81
N TYR A 157 -20.60 5.80 18.73
CA TYR A 157 -21.27 4.54 19.13
C TYR A 157 -20.58 3.80 20.29
N ASP A 158 -19.69 4.48 21.01
CA ASP A 158 -18.95 3.88 22.12
C ASP A 158 -19.86 3.54 23.33
N PRO A 159 -19.57 2.45 24.07
CA PRO A 159 -18.47 1.50 23.83
C PRO A 159 -18.77 0.51 22.70
N LEU A 160 -17.81 0.38 21.77
CA LEU A 160 -17.89 -0.59 20.68
C LEU A 160 -17.62 -2.03 21.17
N PRO A 161 -18.22 -3.07 20.54
CA PRO A 161 -17.90 -4.47 20.81
C PRO A 161 -16.39 -4.76 20.79
N ALA A 162 -15.87 -5.39 21.85
CA ALA A 162 -14.47 -5.76 21.91
C ALA A 162 -14.11 -6.88 20.88
N GLY A 163 -12.81 -7.09 20.66
CA GLY A 163 -12.29 -8.19 19.83
C GLY A 163 -12.23 -7.89 18.34
N PHE A 164 -11.96 -6.64 17.98
CA PHE A 164 -11.65 -6.22 16.61
C PHE A 164 -10.39 -5.38 16.59
N ARG A 165 -9.55 -5.61 15.59
CA ARG A 165 -8.32 -4.83 15.38
C ARG A 165 -8.12 -4.57 13.90
N GLN A 166 -7.94 -3.30 13.54
CA GLN A 166 -7.65 -2.92 12.15
C GLN A 166 -6.15 -2.86 11.89
N VAL A 167 -5.73 -3.39 10.74
CA VAL A 167 -4.36 -3.31 10.21
C VAL A 167 -4.36 -2.69 8.81
N PRO A 168 -3.23 -2.21 8.28
CA PRO A 168 -3.18 -1.74 6.89
C PRO A 168 -3.62 -2.82 5.89
N TYR A 169 -4.42 -2.44 4.89
CA TYR A 169 -4.77 -3.30 3.77
C TYR A 169 -3.55 -3.53 2.87
N ASN A 170 -3.48 -4.67 2.18
CA ASN A 170 -2.32 -5.07 1.35
C ASN A 170 -0.98 -5.18 2.09
N ASP A 171 -1.01 -5.39 3.41
CA ASP A 171 0.18 -5.46 4.26
C ASP A 171 0.20 -6.74 5.08
N LEU A 172 0.78 -7.79 4.50
CA LEU A 172 0.84 -9.11 5.12
C LEU A 172 1.64 -9.12 6.43
N ASN A 173 2.71 -8.33 6.50
CA ASN A 173 3.57 -8.23 7.69
C ASN A 173 2.81 -7.59 8.85
N ALA A 174 2.01 -6.55 8.60
CA ALA A 174 1.18 -5.97 9.65
C ALA A 174 0.08 -6.92 10.13
N VAL A 175 -0.49 -7.73 9.23
CA VAL A 175 -1.43 -8.80 9.61
C VAL A 175 -0.73 -9.81 10.51
N GLU A 176 0.41 -10.36 10.09
CA GLU A 176 1.15 -11.35 10.88
C GLU A 176 1.54 -10.79 12.27
N ALA A 177 2.07 -9.56 12.31
CA ALA A 177 2.45 -8.92 13.56
C ALA A 177 1.26 -8.56 14.47
N ALA A 178 0.04 -8.51 13.93
CA ALA A 178 -1.17 -8.23 14.69
C ALA A 178 -1.82 -9.49 15.28
N ILE A 179 -1.49 -10.68 14.78
CA ILE A 179 -2.02 -11.95 15.29
C ILE A 179 -1.57 -12.13 16.74
N ASP A 180 -2.55 -12.21 17.64
CA ASP A 180 -2.39 -12.67 19.01
C ASP A 180 -2.72 -14.17 19.03
N ALA A 181 -1.70 -15.00 19.30
CA ALA A 181 -1.84 -16.46 19.30
C ALA A 181 -2.93 -16.99 20.24
N GLN A 182 -3.31 -16.22 21.27
CA GLN A 182 -4.30 -16.60 22.28
C GLN A 182 -5.69 -16.01 22.01
N LYS A 183 -5.83 -15.02 21.11
CA LYS A 183 -7.11 -14.31 20.90
C LYS A 183 -7.59 -14.32 19.47
N THR A 184 -6.70 -14.22 18.48
CA THR A 184 -7.09 -14.06 17.09
C THR A 184 -7.73 -15.32 16.54
N VAL A 185 -8.95 -15.20 16.01
CA VAL A 185 -9.71 -16.31 15.44
C VAL A 185 -9.81 -16.22 13.92
N ALA A 186 -9.84 -15.01 13.37
CA ALA A 186 -10.06 -14.81 11.95
C ALA A 186 -9.45 -13.52 11.40
N ILE A 187 -9.28 -13.50 10.09
CA ILE A 187 -8.91 -12.33 9.30
C ILE A 187 -10.04 -12.05 8.30
N LEU A 188 -10.66 -10.88 8.38
CA LEU A 188 -11.77 -10.41 7.54
C LEU A 188 -11.29 -9.35 6.55
N VAL A 189 -11.36 -9.64 5.26
CA VAL A 189 -10.90 -8.73 4.19
C VAL A 189 -11.83 -8.73 2.99
N GLU A 190 -11.85 -7.62 2.25
CA GLU A 190 -12.47 -7.54 0.92
C GLU A 190 -11.42 -7.92 -0.15
N PRO A 191 -11.74 -8.73 -1.19
CA PRO A 191 -10.81 -8.96 -2.31
C PRO A 191 -10.48 -7.70 -3.11
N ILE A 192 -11.40 -6.74 -3.11
CA ILE A 192 -11.20 -5.36 -3.58
C ILE A 192 -11.93 -4.47 -2.59
N GLN A 193 -11.21 -3.59 -1.90
CA GLN A 193 -11.86 -2.58 -1.03
C GLN A 193 -12.62 -1.59 -1.89
N ALA A 194 -13.93 -1.76 -1.99
CA ALA A 194 -14.72 -1.02 -2.95
C ALA A 194 -15.05 0.39 -2.44
N GLU A 195 -15.63 0.50 -1.24
CA GLU A 195 -15.87 1.80 -0.57
C GLU A 195 -14.56 2.50 -0.20
N GLY A 196 -13.50 1.72 0.06
CA GLY A 196 -12.13 2.23 0.27
C GLY A 196 -11.49 2.85 -0.97
N GLY A 197 -12.20 2.88 -2.10
CA GLY A 197 -11.80 3.54 -3.34
C GLY A 197 -11.36 2.59 -4.44
N VAL A 198 -11.98 1.41 -4.51
CA VAL A 198 -11.70 0.37 -5.51
C VAL A 198 -10.23 -0.06 -5.50
N ILE A 199 -9.71 -0.34 -4.30
CA ILE A 199 -8.33 -0.79 -4.11
C ILE A 199 -8.28 -2.31 -4.27
N VAL A 200 -7.64 -2.79 -5.33
CA VAL A 200 -7.51 -4.21 -5.62
C VAL A 200 -6.46 -4.83 -4.68
N ALA A 201 -6.77 -5.99 -4.08
CA ALA A 201 -5.78 -6.71 -3.30
C ALA A 201 -4.57 -7.11 -4.15
N ASN A 202 -3.37 -7.07 -3.57
CA ASN A 202 -2.18 -7.68 -4.18
C ASN A 202 -2.32 -9.21 -4.15
N GLU A 203 -1.92 -9.90 -5.22
CA GLU A 203 -1.95 -11.37 -5.30
C GLU A 203 -1.10 -12.05 -4.21
N ILE A 204 0.11 -11.56 -3.96
CA ILE A 204 1.01 -12.03 -2.89
C ILE A 204 0.36 -11.83 -1.52
N TYR A 205 -0.35 -10.71 -1.31
CA TYR A 205 -1.07 -10.46 -0.07
C TYR A 205 -2.17 -11.49 0.14
N MET A 206 -3.00 -11.76 -0.87
CA MET A 206 -4.10 -12.74 -0.76
C MET A 206 -3.59 -14.16 -0.55
N LEU A 207 -2.55 -14.57 -1.29
CA LEU A 207 -1.91 -15.88 -1.12
C LEU A 207 -1.29 -16.01 0.28
N GLY A 208 -0.58 -14.98 0.72
CA GLY A 208 0.03 -14.95 2.05
C GLY A 208 -0.99 -14.95 3.19
N LEU A 209 -2.14 -14.30 3.04
CA LEU A 209 -3.22 -14.39 4.02
C LEU A 209 -3.73 -15.83 4.18
N ARG A 210 -3.88 -16.55 3.06
CA ARG A 210 -4.29 -17.96 3.09
C ARG A 210 -3.28 -18.83 3.80
N GLU A 211 -2.02 -18.74 3.39
CA GLU A 211 -0.92 -19.49 4.00
C GLU A 211 -0.80 -19.19 5.49
N LEU A 212 -0.90 -17.91 5.87
CA LEU A 212 -0.83 -17.50 7.27
C LEU A 212 -2.01 -18.04 8.09
N CYS A 213 -3.23 -18.00 7.56
CA CYS A 213 -4.38 -18.61 8.22
C CYS A 213 -4.20 -20.11 8.41
N ASP A 214 -3.70 -20.82 7.39
CA ASP A 214 -3.48 -22.27 7.43
C ASP A 214 -2.41 -22.63 8.47
N GLN A 215 -1.28 -21.93 8.47
CA GLN A 215 -0.18 -22.15 9.40
C GLN A 215 -0.55 -21.86 10.87
N ARG A 216 -1.43 -20.88 11.10
CA ARG A 216 -1.79 -20.42 12.45
C ARG A 216 -3.12 -21.00 12.94
N GLY A 217 -3.81 -21.79 12.12
CA GLY A 217 -5.14 -22.32 12.42
C GLY A 217 -6.19 -21.23 12.60
N LEU A 218 -6.14 -20.18 11.78
CA LEU A 218 -7.10 -19.07 11.77
C LEU A 218 -8.08 -19.24 10.60
N LEU A 219 -9.25 -18.60 10.71
CA LEU A 219 -10.21 -18.53 9.61
C LEU A 219 -9.94 -17.32 8.72
N LEU A 220 -9.97 -17.52 7.41
CA LEU A 220 -10.00 -16.44 6.42
C LEU A 220 -11.45 -16.15 6.02
N ILE A 221 -11.88 -14.90 6.17
CA ILE A 221 -13.21 -14.45 5.80
C ILE A 221 -13.09 -13.44 4.66
N PHE A 222 -13.73 -13.73 3.53
CA PHE A 222 -13.86 -12.77 2.45
C PHE A 222 -15.24 -12.11 2.45
N ASP A 223 -15.21 -10.78 2.52
CA ASP A 223 -16.38 -9.94 2.26
C ASP A 223 -16.49 -9.71 0.76
N GLU A 224 -17.46 -10.39 0.14
CA GLU A 224 -17.78 -10.25 -1.27
C GLU A 224 -19.17 -9.69 -1.52
N VAL A 225 -19.70 -8.96 -0.54
CA VAL A 225 -20.97 -8.25 -0.68
C VAL A 225 -20.97 -7.37 -1.93
N GLN A 226 -19.83 -6.73 -2.24
CA GLN A 226 -19.68 -5.84 -3.40
C GLN A 226 -18.92 -6.45 -4.59
N THR A 227 -17.94 -7.32 -4.35
CA THR A 227 -17.04 -7.86 -5.39
C THR A 227 -17.55 -9.15 -6.04
N GLY A 228 -18.43 -9.88 -5.35
CA GLY A 228 -18.99 -11.15 -5.80
C GLY A 228 -20.13 -11.00 -6.80
N MET A 229 -20.79 -12.12 -7.08
CA MET A 229 -21.95 -12.24 -7.97
C MET A 229 -21.73 -11.59 -9.35
N GLY A 230 -20.57 -11.86 -9.96
CA GLY A 230 -20.27 -11.47 -11.34
C GLY A 230 -19.67 -10.07 -11.53
N ARG A 231 -19.62 -9.24 -10.49
CA ARG A 231 -19.25 -7.82 -10.59
C ARG A 231 -17.86 -7.61 -11.20
N THR A 232 -16.92 -8.49 -10.88
CA THR A 232 -15.51 -8.40 -11.31
C THR A 232 -15.21 -9.22 -12.57
N GLY A 233 -16.23 -9.81 -13.22
CA GLY A 233 -16.06 -10.69 -14.39
C GLY A 233 -15.81 -12.16 -14.05
N LYS A 234 -15.75 -12.48 -12.76
CA LYS A 234 -15.78 -13.83 -12.18
C LYS A 234 -17.03 -13.97 -11.31
N LEU A 235 -17.47 -15.20 -11.04
CA LEU A 235 -18.67 -15.37 -10.22
C LEU A 235 -18.40 -14.85 -8.80
N PHE A 236 -17.21 -15.16 -8.26
CA PHE A 236 -16.71 -14.64 -7.00
C PHE A 236 -15.35 -13.95 -7.22
N GLY A 237 -15.10 -12.86 -6.50
CA GLY A 237 -13.88 -12.07 -6.51
C GLY A 237 -12.63 -12.86 -6.13
N TYR A 238 -12.74 -13.81 -5.20
CA TYR A 238 -11.63 -14.65 -4.75
C TYR A 238 -11.04 -15.51 -5.87
N GLU A 239 -11.85 -15.83 -6.90
CA GLU A 239 -11.42 -16.62 -8.06
C GLU A 239 -10.32 -15.91 -8.87
N HIS A 240 -10.21 -14.58 -8.78
CA HIS A 240 -9.10 -13.85 -9.40
C HIS A 240 -7.75 -14.13 -8.75
N PHE A 241 -7.74 -14.59 -7.50
CA PHE A 241 -6.53 -14.81 -6.71
C PHE A 241 -6.22 -16.30 -6.52
N GLY A 242 -7.15 -17.19 -6.88
CA GLY A 242 -7.01 -18.64 -6.61
C GLY A 242 -7.02 -18.98 -5.12
N VAL A 243 -7.48 -18.07 -4.25
CA VAL A 243 -7.47 -18.23 -2.79
C VAL A 243 -8.89 -18.53 -2.31
N LYS A 244 -9.11 -19.71 -1.74
CA LYS A 244 -10.39 -20.05 -1.11
C LYS A 244 -10.43 -19.56 0.34
N PRO A 245 -11.42 -18.76 0.75
CA PRO A 245 -11.61 -18.42 2.15
C PRO A 245 -12.24 -19.61 2.91
N ASP A 246 -12.39 -19.47 4.22
CA ASP A 246 -13.15 -20.40 5.07
C ASP A 246 -14.62 -19.98 5.20
N ILE A 247 -14.87 -18.67 5.13
CA ILE A 247 -16.20 -18.05 5.15
C ILE A 247 -16.26 -16.95 4.07
N LEU A 248 -17.36 -16.88 3.34
CA LEU A 248 -17.62 -15.89 2.30
C LEU A 248 -18.96 -15.21 2.54
N THR A 249 -19.04 -13.89 2.45
CA THR A 249 -20.30 -13.15 2.57
C THR A 249 -20.72 -12.51 1.25
N LEU A 250 -22.02 -12.59 0.95
CA LEU A 250 -22.64 -12.14 -0.29
C LEU A 250 -23.90 -11.34 0.02
N ALA A 251 -24.22 -10.34 -0.80
CA ALA A 251 -25.53 -9.68 -0.81
C ALA A 251 -25.69 -8.93 -2.14
N LYS A 252 -26.31 -7.74 -2.11
CA LYS A 252 -26.43 -6.81 -3.24
C LYS A 252 -26.94 -7.51 -4.51
N ALA A 253 -26.04 -7.80 -5.44
CA ALA A 253 -26.37 -8.44 -6.71
C ALA A 253 -27.01 -9.81 -6.55
N LEU A 254 -26.75 -10.53 -5.44
CA LEU A 254 -27.41 -11.81 -5.13
C LEU A 254 -28.93 -11.72 -5.16
N GLY A 255 -29.51 -10.63 -4.63
CA GLY A 255 -30.96 -10.45 -4.59
C GLY A 255 -31.56 -9.84 -5.85
N GLY A 256 -30.74 -9.42 -6.82
CA GLY A 256 -31.22 -8.79 -8.05
C GLY A 256 -32.08 -7.54 -7.81
N GLY A 257 -31.78 -6.79 -6.74
CA GLY A 257 -32.55 -5.62 -6.29
C GLY A 257 -33.45 -5.88 -5.07
N LEU A 258 -33.69 -7.14 -4.69
CA LEU A 258 -34.36 -7.49 -3.43
C LEU A 258 -33.36 -7.64 -2.26
N PRO A 259 -33.81 -7.46 -1.00
CA PRO A 259 -32.96 -7.66 0.18
C PRO A 259 -32.66 -9.15 0.39
N LEU A 260 -31.47 -9.57 -0.04
CA LEU A 260 -30.96 -10.92 0.15
C LEU A 260 -29.46 -10.85 0.44
N GLY A 261 -29.06 -11.44 1.56
CA GLY A 261 -27.68 -11.72 1.91
C GLY A 261 -27.46 -13.20 2.17
N ALA A 262 -26.22 -13.65 2.07
CA ALA A 262 -25.82 -15.01 2.40
C ALA A 262 -24.43 -15.03 3.02
N MET A 263 -24.23 -15.92 3.98
CA MET A 263 -22.92 -16.35 4.45
C MET A 263 -22.72 -17.80 4.00
N LEU A 264 -21.65 -18.05 3.27
CA LEU A 264 -21.23 -19.38 2.83
C LEU A 264 -20.01 -19.82 3.64
N ALA A 265 -19.94 -21.09 4.03
CA ALA A 265 -18.82 -21.62 4.80
C ALA A 265 -18.54 -23.09 4.48
N ARG A 266 -17.30 -23.51 4.73
CA ARG A 266 -16.91 -24.93 4.75
C ARG A 266 -17.64 -25.68 5.86
N GLU A 267 -17.89 -26.97 5.65
CA GLU A 267 -18.71 -27.81 6.53
C GLU A 267 -18.27 -27.77 7.99
N ASP A 268 -16.97 -27.97 8.24
CA ASP A 268 -16.43 -28.08 9.59
C ASP A 268 -16.50 -26.76 10.38
N VAL A 269 -16.51 -25.62 9.69
CA VAL A 269 -16.73 -24.31 10.30
C VAL A 269 -18.21 -24.07 10.52
N ALA A 270 -19.06 -24.38 9.52
CA ALA A 270 -20.50 -24.22 9.60
C ALA A 270 -21.14 -25.04 10.74
N ASN A 271 -20.55 -26.19 11.09
CA ASN A 271 -21.02 -27.05 12.18
C ASN A 271 -20.96 -26.40 13.58
N SER A 272 -20.31 -25.25 13.75
CA SER A 272 -20.42 -24.46 14.97
C SER A 272 -21.77 -23.72 15.11
N PHE A 273 -22.56 -23.63 14.05
CA PHE A 273 -23.95 -23.16 14.11
C PHE A 273 -24.92 -24.34 14.16
N MET A 274 -25.35 -24.68 15.37
CA MET A 274 -26.43 -25.64 15.63
C MET A 274 -27.79 -24.95 15.71
N PRO A 275 -28.93 -25.67 15.61
CA PRO A 275 -30.26 -25.09 15.81
C PRO A 275 -30.32 -24.20 17.06
N GLY A 276 -30.77 -22.95 16.90
CA GLY A 276 -30.82 -21.94 17.96
C GLY A 276 -29.59 -21.02 18.07
N SER A 277 -28.46 -21.31 17.41
CA SER A 277 -27.24 -20.49 17.50
C SER A 277 -27.36 -19.14 16.79
N HIS A 278 -28.09 -19.11 15.68
CA HIS A 278 -28.37 -17.91 14.90
C HIS A 278 -29.67 -18.09 14.12
N ALA A 279 -30.30 -16.98 13.73
CA ALA A 279 -31.59 -16.98 13.06
C ALA A 279 -31.80 -15.67 12.30
N SER A 280 -32.73 -15.71 11.34
CA SER A 280 -33.31 -14.54 10.70
C SER A 280 -34.76 -14.86 10.35
N THR A 281 -35.70 -13.96 10.69
CA THR A 281 -37.10 -14.14 10.32
C THR A 281 -37.23 -14.17 8.81
N PHE A 282 -36.82 -13.11 8.12
CA PHE A 282 -36.97 -12.98 6.67
C PHE A 282 -35.83 -13.61 5.85
N GLY A 283 -34.73 -13.98 6.50
CA GLY A 283 -33.58 -14.57 5.84
C GLY A 283 -33.95 -15.84 5.06
N GLY A 284 -33.64 -15.86 3.77
CA GLY A 284 -33.93 -16.99 2.91
C GLY A 284 -35.40 -17.17 2.54
N ASN A 285 -36.23 -16.12 2.64
CA ASN A 285 -37.63 -16.20 2.23
C ASN A 285 -37.80 -16.64 0.75
N PRO A 286 -38.93 -17.31 0.41
CA PRO A 286 -39.13 -17.90 -0.91
C PRO A 286 -38.90 -16.94 -2.08
N VAL A 287 -39.42 -15.71 -2.01
CA VAL A 287 -39.39 -14.73 -3.10
C VAL A 287 -37.99 -14.23 -3.39
N CYS A 288 -37.24 -13.87 -2.35
CA CYS A 288 -35.86 -13.42 -2.51
C CYS A 288 -34.98 -14.56 -3.05
N CYS A 289 -35.16 -15.79 -2.57
CA CYS A 289 -34.40 -16.93 -3.09
C CYS A 289 -34.73 -17.27 -4.54
N ALA A 290 -36.00 -17.14 -4.97
CA ALA A 290 -36.38 -17.29 -6.37
C ALA A 290 -35.74 -16.22 -7.26
N ALA A 291 -35.64 -14.98 -6.78
CA ALA A 291 -34.88 -13.93 -7.46
C ALA A 291 -33.39 -14.27 -7.56
N GLY A 292 -32.79 -14.76 -6.47
CA GLY A 292 -31.39 -15.19 -6.45
C GLY A 292 -31.08 -16.35 -7.39
N LEU A 293 -32.00 -17.31 -7.54
CA LEU A 293 -31.89 -18.38 -8.54
C LEU A 293 -31.88 -17.82 -9.97
N ALA A 294 -32.75 -16.86 -10.27
CA ALA A 294 -32.76 -16.19 -11.57
C ALA A 294 -31.45 -15.42 -11.83
N VAL A 295 -30.88 -14.77 -10.81
CA VAL A 295 -29.56 -14.12 -10.87
C VAL A 295 -28.48 -15.16 -11.18
N MET A 296 -28.40 -16.25 -10.42
CA MET A 296 -27.42 -17.32 -10.61
C MET A 296 -27.49 -17.91 -12.02
N ALA A 297 -28.70 -18.24 -12.49
CA ALA A 297 -28.90 -18.75 -13.83
C ALA A 297 -28.41 -17.78 -14.92
N ALA A 298 -28.69 -16.48 -14.77
CA ALA A 298 -28.24 -15.46 -15.71
C ALA A 298 -26.71 -15.29 -15.71
N LEU A 299 -26.06 -15.36 -14.54
CA LEU A 299 -24.61 -15.24 -14.44
C LEU A 299 -23.89 -16.45 -15.03
N ILE A 300 -24.37 -17.66 -14.73
CA ILE A 300 -23.72 -18.92 -15.15
C ILE A 300 -23.97 -19.20 -16.64
N ASN A 301 -25.21 -19.05 -17.11
CA ASN A 301 -25.61 -19.49 -18.45
C ASN A 301 -25.79 -18.34 -19.46
N GLY A 302 -25.93 -17.09 -18.99
CA GLY A 302 -26.35 -15.97 -19.83
C GLY A 302 -25.23 -15.18 -20.50
N GLY A 303 -23.98 -15.64 -20.46
CA GLY A 303 -22.82 -14.92 -21.03
C GLY A 303 -22.45 -13.61 -20.31
N VAL A 304 -23.13 -13.28 -19.20
CA VAL A 304 -22.98 -12.02 -18.46
C VAL A 304 -21.55 -11.81 -17.98
N LEU A 305 -20.90 -12.86 -17.46
CA LEU A 305 -19.52 -12.76 -16.97
C LEU A 305 -18.54 -12.39 -18.10
N LYS A 306 -18.69 -13.01 -19.28
CA LYS A 306 -17.88 -12.68 -20.47
C LYS A 306 -18.10 -11.23 -20.90
N ASN A 307 -19.36 -10.78 -20.92
CA ASN A 307 -19.70 -9.40 -21.22
C ASN A 307 -19.11 -8.41 -20.19
N CYS A 308 -19.15 -8.74 -18.90
CA CYS A 308 -18.55 -7.93 -17.83
C CYS A 308 -17.05 -7.72 -18.06
N VAL A 309 -16.31 -8.78 -18.43
CA VAL A 309 -14.89 -8.67 -18.78
C VAL A 309 -14.68 -7.80 -20.03
N GLN A 310 -15.46 -8.02 -21.08
CA GLN A 310 -15.36 -7.25 -22.33
C GLN A 310 -15.63 -5.76 -22.10
N MET A 311 -16.72 -5.44 -21.41
CA MET A 311 -17.11 -4.06 -21.11
C MET A 311 -16.13 -3.41 -20.13
N GLY A 312 -15.60 -4.15 -19.16
CA GLY A 312 -14.54 -3.67 -18.28
C GLY A 312 -13.32 -3.18 -19.08
N LYS A 313 -12.84 -3.99 -20.04
CA LYS A 313 -11.73 -3.60 -20.94
C LYS A 313 -12.07 -2.35 -21.75
N TYR A 314 -13.30 -2.27 -22.27
CA TYR A 314 -13.77 -1.10 -23.02
C TYR A 314 -13.73 0.18 -22.16
N PHE A 315 -14.29 0.13 -20.94
CA PHE A 315 -14.31 1.28 -20.04
C PHE A 315 -12.90 1.68 -19.60
N VAL A 316 -12.05 0.74 -19.21
CA VAL A 316 -10.65 1.03 -18.84
C VAL A 316 -9.92 1.72 -19.99
N LYS A 317 -10.06 1.23 -21.22
CA LYS A 317 -9.45 1.86 -22.40
C LYS A 317 -9.92 3.32 -22.58
N GLY A 318 -11.23 3.56 -22.42
CA GLY A 318 -11.81 4.91 -22.53
C GLY A 318 -11.34 5.84 -21.41
N LEU A 319 -11.33 5.36 -20.17
CA LEU A 319 -10.90 6.11 -19.00
C LEU A 319 -9.40 6.45 -19.06
N GLU A 320 -8.56 5.53 -19.53
CA GLU A 320 -7.14 5.79 -19.75
C GLU A 320 -6.90 6.82 -20.87
N ALA A 321 -7.72 6.81 -21.92
CA ALA A 321 -7.68 7.86 -22.94
C ALA A 321 -8.09 9.23 -22.37
N LEU A 322 -9.07 9.29 -21.46
CA LEU A 322 -9.43 10.52 -20.75
C LEU A 322 -8.32 10.97 -19.79
N LYS A 323 -7.70 10.04 -19.08
CA LYS A 323 -6.57 10.33 -18.17
C LYS A 323 -5.41 11.03 -18.89
N LYS A 324 -5.08 10.59 -20.12
CA LYS A 324 -4.08 11.27 -20.96
C LYS A 324 -4.44 12.71 -21.33
N ARG A 325 -5.73 13.06 -21.35
CA ARG A 325 -6.23 14.39 -21.70
C ARG A 325 -6.41 15.30 -20.50
N PHE A 326 -6.64 14.74 -19.32
CA PHE A 326 -6.97 15.47 -18.11
C PHE A 326 -5.97 15.15 -17.00
N SER A 327 -5.03 16.07 -16.76
CA SER A 327 -3.95 15.92 -15.76
C SER A 327 -4.45 15.71 -14.32
N PHE A 328 -5.72 16.05 -14.04
CA PHE A 328 -6.32 15.79 -12.73
C PHE A 328 -6.76 14.32 -12.54
N MET A 329 -6.80 13.49 -13.58
CA MET A 329 -7.04 12.05 -13.44
C MET A 329 -5.71 11.34 -13.17
N ARG A 330 -5.62 10.61 -12.07
CA ARG A 330 -4.35 10.00 -11.61
C ARG A 330 -4.24 8.53 -11.91
N GLU A 331 -5.28 7.77 -11.62
CA GLU A 331 -5.25 6.31 -11.74
C GLU A 331 -6.61 5.79 -12.19
N VAL A 332 -6.61 4.80 -13.08
CA VAL A 332 -7.78 3.97 -13.40
C VAL A 332 -7.47 2.57 -12.89
N ARG A 333 -8.33 2.03 -12.01
CA ARG A 333 -8.11 0.74 -11.36
C ARG A 333 -9.42 -0.04 -11.20
N GLY A 334 -9.29 -1.34 -10.91
CA GLY A 334 -10.43 -2.22 -10.65
C GLY A 334 -10.43 -3.47 -11.52
N LYS A 335 -11.50 -4.27 -11.41
CA LYS A 335 -11.71 -5.50 -12.19
C LYS A 335 -13.14 -5.57 -12.69
N GLY A 336 -13.32 -6.08 -13.92
CA GLY A 336 -14.65 -6.17 -14.56
C GLY A 336 -15.33 -4.81 -14.62
N LEU A 337 -16.53 -4.72 -14.03
CA LEU A 337 -17.32 -3.48 -13.95
C LEU A 337 -17.38 -2.92 -12.52
N LEU A 338 -16.38 -3.22 -11.70
CA LEU A 338 -16.05 -2.46 -10.50
C LEU A 338 -14.78 -1.68 -10.78
N LEU A 339 -14.95 -0.43 -11.20
CA LEU A 339 -13.88 0.44 -11.66
C LEU A 339 -13.84 1.71 -10.81
N GLY A 340 -12.64 2.16 -10.50
CA GLY A 340 -12.36 3.42 -9.81
C GLY A 340 -11.47 4.31 -10.68
N VAL A 341 -11.74 5.61 -10.61
CA VAL A 341 -10.84 6.64 -11.15
C VAL A 341 -10.44 7.53 -9.99
N GLU A 342 -9.14 7.61 -9.73
CA GLU A 342 -8.61 8.55 -8.76
C GLU A 342 -8.36 9.91 -9.39
N LEU A 343 -8.67 10.96 -8.65
CA LEU A 343 -8.59 12.35 -9.08
C LEU A 343 -7.68 13.15 -8.14
N SER A 344 -7.04 14.19 -8.68
CA SER A 344 -6.28 15.18 -7.91
C SER A 344 -7.11 16.28 -7.28
N ILE A 345 -8.37 16.34 -7.68
CA ILE A 345 -9.37 17.30 -7.24
C ILE A 345 -10.53 16.58 -6.56
N ASP A 346 -11.40 17.36 -5.93
CA ASP A 346 -12.66 16.84 -5.40
C ASP A 346 -13.56 16.31 -6.53
N GLY A 347 -13.79 14.99 -6.51
CA GLY A 347 -14.64 14.30 -7.48
C GLY A 347 -16.11 14.74 -7.42
N GLY A 348 -16.55 15.31 -6.30
CA GLY A 348 -17.89 15.92 -6.17
C GLY A 348 -18.13 16.99 -7.23
N LYS A 349 -17.11 17.78 -7.57
CA LYS A 349 -17.26 18.85 -8.59
C LYS A 349 -17.41 18.30 -10.00
N ILE A 350 -16.80 17.16 -10.31
CA ILE A 350 -16.90 16.56 -11.65
C ILE A 350 -18.28 15.98 -11.87
N ALA A 351 -18.75 15.21 -10.90
CA ALA A 351 -20.02 14.56 -11.06
C ALA A 351 -21.19 15.59 -10.96
N GLU A 352 -20.94 16.79 -10.42
CA GLU A 352 -21.86 17.93 -10.46
C GLU A 352 -21.99 18.48 -11.88
N ALA A 353 -20.85 18.67 -12.55
CA ALA A 353 -20.78 19.22 -13.90
C ALA A 353 -21.44 18.33 -14.96
N ASP A 354 -21.50 17.02 -14.73
CA ASP A 354 -22.16 16.06 -15.63
C ASP A 354 -23.70 16.24 -15.66
N ASP A 355 -24.32 16.65 -14.54
CA ASP A 355 -25.76 16.96 -14.51
C ASP A 355 -26.10 18.32 -15.14
N HIS A 356 -25.10 19.22 -15.23
CA HIS A 356 -25.26 20.59 -15.76
C HIS A 356 -25.06 20.73 -17.27
N LYS A 357 -24.34 19.83 -17.95
CA LYS A 357 -24.02 20.00 -19.39
C LYS A 357 -25.20 19.81 -20.35
N GLU A 358 -26.32 19.24 -19.92
CA GLU A 358 -27.56 19.24 -20.72
C GLU A 358 -28.42 20.50 -20.54
N ARG A 359 -28.01 21.45 -19.68
CA ARG A 359 -28.78 22.68 -19.39
C ARG A 359 -28.54 23.83 -20.38
N ASN A 360 -27.67 23.68 -21.37
CA ASN A 360 -27.42 24.71 -22.38
C ASN A 360 -28.38 24.63 -23.58
N ARG A 361 -29.66 24.95 -23.32
CA ARG A 361 -30.48 25.79 -24.21
C ARG A 361 -31.02 26.94 -23.36
N PRO A 362 -30.78 28.20 -23.73
CA PRO A 362 -30.89 29.33 -22.80
C PRO A 362 -32.35 29.67 -22.48
N ARG A 363 -32.64 29.97 -21.20
CA ARG A 363 -33.68 30.92 -20.79
C ARG A 363 -33.14 31.79 -19.64
N PRO A 364 -33.44 33.10 -19.60
CA PRO A 364 -32.81 34.03 -18.67
C PRO A 364 -33.51 34.08 -17.31
N GLY A 365 -32.72 34.26 -16.25
CA GLY A 365 -33.16 34.70 -14.93
C GLY A 365 -33.23 33.61 -13.86
N ASP A 366 -32.18 33.49 -13.04
CA ASP A 366 -32.24 33.65 -11.57
C ASP A 366 -30.89 33.20 -10.98
N SER A 367 -30.15 34.18 -10.47
CA SER A 367 -28.94 34.00 -9.69
C SER A 367 -29.31 33.57 -8.28
N ARG A 368 -28.84 32.40 -7.82
CA ARG A 368 -28.44 32.18 -6.41
C ARG A 368 -27.77 30.81 -6.20
N ASN A 369 -26.66 30.87 -5.46
CA ASN A 369 -25.91 29.79 -4.84
C ASN A 369 -26.75 28.57 -4.41
N ARG A 370 -26.25 27.37 -4.73
CA ARG A 370 -26.32 26.15 -3.90
C ARG A 370 -25.45 25.04 -4.49
N SER A 371 -24.49 24.58 -3.69
CA SER A 371 -23.71 23.36 -3.90
C SER A 371 -24.64 22.15 -3.92
N CYS A 372 -24.43 21.25 -4.88
CA CYS A 372 -25.33 20.14 -5.20
C CYS A 372 -24.51 18.85 -5.23
N PRO A 373 -24.58 17.89 -4.30
CA PRO A 373 -23.70 16.73 -4.42
C PRO A 373 -24.13 15.84 -5.59
N PRO A 374 -23.20 15.21 -6.31
CA PRO A 374 -23.53 14.55 -7.57
C PRO A 374 -23.83 13.06 -7.50
N VAL A 375 -24.39 12.56 -8.61
CA VAL A 375 -24.85 11.19 -8.86
C VAL A 375 -23.70 10.22 -9.23
N ALA A 376 -22.44 10.65 -9.17
CA ALA A 376 -21.28 9.76 -9.16
C ALA A 376 -20.32 10.18 -8.05
N ARG A 377 -20.34 9.48 -6.92
CA ARG A 377 -19.28 9.62 -5.91
C ARG A 377 -18.01 8.94 -6.45
N PHE A 378 -17.18 9.71 -7.15
CA PHE A 378 -15.75 9.43 -7.22
C PHE A 378 -15.19 9.69 -5.82
N HIS A 379 -14.91 8.61 -5.08
CA HIS A 379 -14.30 8.72 -3.76
C HIS A 379 -12.90 9.31 -3.91
N SER A 380 -12.65 10.45 -3.27
CA SER A 380 -11.31 11.01 -3.12
C SER A 380 -10.47 10.07 -2.25
N VAL A 381 -9.64 9.26 -2.90
CA VAL A 381 -8.54 8.54 -2.26
C VAL A 381 -7.31 9.43 -2.29
N ARG A 382 -6.57 9.40 -1.20
CA ARG A 382 -5.28 10.08 -1.04
C ARG A 382 -4.22 9.29 -1.83
N ILE A 383 -3.76 9.89 -2.94
CA ILE A 383 -2.59 9.54 -3.76
C ILE A 383 -1.49 8.79 -3.03
N MET A 384 -0.97 7.75 -3.68
CA MET A 384 0.48 7.62 -3.77
C MET A 384 0.91 8.25 -5.09
N SER A 385 1.48 9.45 -5.03
CA SER A 385 2.22 10.01 -6.15
C SER A 385 3.34 9.06 -6.55
N LYS A 386 3.76 9.10 -7.82
CA LYS A 386 5.10 8.65 -8.22
C LYS A 386 6.10 9.14 -7.16
N ARG A 387 6.92 8.24 -6.64
CA ARG A 387 8.01 8.56 -5.71
C ARG A 387 9.32 8.35 -6.45
N ASP A 388 10.26 9.25 -6.20
CA ASP A 388 11.63 9.19 -6.69
C ASP A 388 12.55 9.24 -5.45
N LEU A 389 13.78 8.73 -5.59
CA LEU A 389 14.82 8.92 -4.58
C LEU A 389 15.93 9.78 -5.19
N LEU A 390 15.74 11.10 -5.22
CA LEU A 390 16.72 12.05 -5.74
C LEU A 390 17.73 12.46 -4.65
N SER A 391 17.21 12.80 -3.48
CA SER A 391 17.93 12.94 -2.22
C SER A 391 17.04 12.39 -1.08
N PHE A 392 17.39 12.60 0.18
CA PHE A 392 16.47 12.33 1.30
C PHE A 392 15.50 13.47 1.57
N HIS A 393 15.56 14.56 0.80
CA HIS A 393 14.61 15.65 0.91
C HIS A 393 13.17 15.16 0.66
N GLY A 394 12.27 15.48 1.59
CA GLY A 394 10.87 15.06 1.52
C GLY A 394 10.60 13.64 2.01
N LEU A 395 11.63 12.87 2.36
CA LEU A 395 11.48 11.53 2.93
C LEU A 395 11.12 11.61 4.42
N SER A 396 10.03 10.98 4.83
CA SER A 396 9.65 10.93 6.24
C SER A 396 10.51 9.92 7.03
N ARG A 397 10.61 10.13 8.36
CA ARG A 397 11.31 9.19 9.25
C ARG A 397 10.81 7.75 9.12
N ARG A 398 9.49 7.58 8.99
CA ARG A 398 8.87 6.26 8.81
C ARG A 398 9.35 5.58 7.53
N GLU A 399 9.50 6.35 6.46
CA GLU A 399 9.95 5.81 5.18
C GLU A 399 11.44 5.46 5.25
N PHE A 400 12.29 6.36 5.73
CA PHE A 400 13.72 6.13 5.89
C PHE A 400 13.99 4.85 6.70
N ASP A 401 13.37 4.73 7.87
CA ASP A 401 13.50 3.55 8.70
C ASP A 401 12.92 2.28 8.04
N GLY A 402 11.84 2.44 7.25
CA GLY A 402 11.21 1.36 6.48
C GLY A 402 12.16 0.77 5.45
N ILE A 403 12.94 1.61 4.75
CA ILE A 403 13.97 1.17 3.80
C ILE A 403 15.02 0.34 4.54
N LEU A 404 15.53 0.83 5.67
CA LEU A 404 16.58 0.15 6.44
C LEU A 404 16.11 -1.19 7.03
N THR A 405 14.86 -1.25 7.47
CA THR A 405 14.25 -2.48 8.00
C THR A 405 14.11 -3.52 6.90
N LEU A 406 13.57 -3.12 5.75
CA LEU A 406 13.44 -4.00 4.59
C LEU A 406 14.82 -4.46 4.09
N ALA A 407 15.81 -3.58 4.05
CA ALA A 407 17.18 -3.93 3.65
C ALA A 407 17.76 -5.03 4.55
N SER A 408 17.61 -4.86 5.87
CA SER A 408 18.06 -5.84 6.88
C SER A 408 17.32 -7.18 6.73
N GLU A 409 16.02 -7.14 6.43
CA GLU A 409 15.23 -8.34 6.17
C GLU A 409 15.68 -9.08 4.90
N LEU A 410 15.89 -8.36 3.80
CA LEU A 410 16.34 -8.92 2.53
C LEU A 410 17.75 -9.50 2.63
N LYS A 411 18.63 -8.88 3.45
CA LYS A 411 19.93 -9.46 3.80
C LYS A 411 19.78 -10.79 4.53
N ARG A 412 18.94 -10.82 5.56
CA ARG A 412 18.68 -12.04 6.35
C ARG A 412 18.07 -13.16 5.50
N LYS A 413 17.11 -12.86 4.62
CA LYS A 413 16.54 -13.84 3.68
C LYS A 413 17.60 -14.39 2.73
N GLN A 414 18.44 -13.52 2.17
CA GLN A 414 19.54 -13.93 1.29
C GLN A 414 20.53 -14.86 2.01
N LYS A 415 20.98 -14.51 3.21
CA LYS A 415 21.92 -15.33 4.00
C LYS A 415 21.35 -16.71 4.38
N ARG A 416 20.03 -16.83 4.43
CA ARG A 416 19.32 -18.10 4.72
C ARG A 416 18.95 -18.91 3.48
N GLY A 417 19.32 -18.44 2.28
CA GLY A 417 18.93 -19.08 1.02
C GLY A 417 17.43 -18.97 0.69
N VAL A 418 16.72 -18.04 1.32
CA VAL A 418 15.29 -17.83 1.08
C VAL A 418 15.10 -16.92 -0.13
N ALA A 419 14.56 -17.47 -1.22
CA ALA A 419 14.24 -16.71 -2.42
C ALA A 419 13.18 -15.63 -2.14
N HIS A 420 13.38 -14.42 -2.68
CA HIS A 420 12.49 -13.28 -2.47
C HIS A 420 12.32 -12.50 -3.76
N ARG A 421 11.45 -13.00 -4.65
CA ARG A 421 11.22 -12.47 -6.01
C ARG A 421 10.22 -11.30 -6.05
N LEU A 422 10.48 -10.24 -5.27
CA LEU A 422 9.54 -9.14 -5.06
C LEU A 422 9.36 -8.20 -6.26
N LEU A 423 10.24 -8.29 -7.27
CA LEU A 423 10.19 -7.54 -8.53
C LEU A 423 10.18 -8.51 -9.73
N ALA A 424 9.52 -9.66 -9.57
CA ALA A 424 9.41 -10.66 -10.63
C ALA A 424 8.86 -10.06 -11.93
N GLY A 425 9.60 -10.22 -13.03
CA GLY A 425 9.19 -9.74 -14.35
C GLY A 425 9.30 -8.22 -14.55
N LYS A 426 9.98 -7.50 -13.64
CA LYS A 426 10.22 -6.06 -13.74
C LYS A 426 11.56 -5.75 -14.41
N GLY A 427 11.60 -4.65 -15.16
CA GLY A 427 12.81 -4.14 -15.81
C GLY A 427 13.41 -2.93 -15.09
N LEU A 428 14.73 -2.88 -14.97
CA LEU A 428 15.50 -1.74 -14.46
C LEU A 428 16.47 -1.21 -15.51
N ALA A 429 16.36 0.09 -15.83
CA ALA A 429 17.38 0.80 -16.61
C ALA A 429 18.49 1.35 -15.69
N LEU A 430 19.75 1.01 -15.98
CA LEU A 430 20.92 1.52 -15.28
C LEU A 430 21.68 2.51 -16.16
N VAL A 431 21.37 3.81 -16.02
CA VAL A 431 21.95 4.91 -16.83
C VAL A 431 23.16 5.50 -16.13
N PHE A 432 24.32 5.45 -16.78
CA PHE A 432 25.60 5.85 -16.18
C PHE A 432 26.36 6.82 -17.08
N GLU A 433 26.74 7.98 -16.54
CA GLU A 433 27.81 8.82 -17.08
C GLU A 433 29.11 8.62 -16.31
N LYS A 434 29.04 8.26 -15.02
CA LYS A 434 30.20 7.90 -14.18
C LYS A 434 30.28 6.39 -13.97
N PRO A 435 31.24 5.67 -14.58
CA PRO A 435 31.43 4.24 -14.34
C PRO A 435 31.58 3.89 -12.86
N SER A 436 31.05 2.75 -12.43
CA SER A 436 31.23 2.24 -11.06
C SER A 436 30.97 0.74 -11.01
N LEU A 437 32.00 -0.02 -10.61
CA LEU A 437 31.89 -1.46 -10.40
C LEU A 437 30.80 -1.79 -9.37
N ARG A 438 30.92 -1.20 -8.17
CA ARG A 438 30.05 -1.56 -7.04
C ARG A 438 28.62 -1.15 -7.31
N THR A 439 28.37 0.09 -7.75
CA THR A 439 27.01 0.56 -8.02
C THR A 439 26.33 -0.28 -9.10
N ARG A 440 27.01 -0.53 -10.24
CA ARG A 440 26.44 -1.36 -11.31
C ARG A 440 26.17 -2.78 -10.82
N ALA A 441 27.16 -3.41 -10.18
CA ALA A 441 27.06 -4.79 -9.73
C ALA A 441 25.96 -4.99 -8.70
N THR A 442 25.87 -4.11 -7.68
CA THR A 442 24.89 -4.29 -6.60
C THR A 442 23.46 -4.02 -7.06
N PHE A 443 23.21 -3.06 -7.95
CA PHE A 443 21.88 -2.90 -8.53
C PHE A 443 21.49 -4.07 -9.44
N ALA A 444 22.40 -4.50 -10.35
CA ALA A 444 22.10 -5.60 -11.26
C ALA A 444 21.86 -6.92 -10.51
N VAL A 445 22.77 -7.31 -9.60
CA VAL A 445 22.61 -8.49 -8.75
C VAL A 445 21.37 -8.36 -7.87
N GLY A 446 21.12 -7.17 -7.32
CA GLY A 446 19.94 -6.89 -6.51
C GLY A 446 18.65 -7.13 -7.29
N MET A 447 18.56 -6.63 -8.53
CA MET A 447 17.40 -6.80 -9.40
C MET A 447 17.18 -8.28 -9.74
N THR A 448 18.24 -9.01 -10.08
CA THR A 448 18.18 -10.46 -10.33
C THR A 448 17.70 -11.23 -9.10
N GLN A 449 18.22 -10.92 -7.90
CA GLN A 449 17.78 -11.55 -6.65
C GLN A 449 16.30 -11.28 -6.35
N LEU A 450 15.79 -10.12 -6.76
CA LEU A 450 14.39 -9.75 -6.67
C LEU A 450 13.52 -10.32 -7.79
N GLY A 451 14.11 -11.09 -8.73
CA GLY A 451 13.40 -11.79 -9.79
C GLY A 451 13.13 -10.96 -11.05
N GLY A 452 13.69 -9.76 -11.14
CA GLY A 452 13.62 -8.90 -12.31
C GLY A 452 14.93 -8.88 -13.10
N GLU A 453 14.99 -8.00 -14.09
CA GLU A 453 16.13 -7.86 -15.00
C GLU A 453 16.62 -6.42 -15.04
N ALA A 454 17.94 -6.23 -15.15
CA ALA A 454 18.57 -4.93 -15.25
C ALA A 454 19.35 -4.82 -16.57
N VAL A 455 19.21 -3.67 -17.24
CA VAL A 455 19.93 -3.36 -18.48
C VAL A 455 20.90 -2.21 -18.20
N TYR A 456 22.19 -2.45 -18.47
CA TYR A 456 23.22 -1.45 -18.33
C TYR A 456 23.29 -0.55 -19.57
N LEU A 457 23.20 0.75 -19.34
CA LEU A 457 23.25 1.80 -20.34
C LEU A 457 24.41 2.73 -19.98
N GLY A 458 25.57 2.47 -20.55
CA GLY A 458 26.79 3.21 -20.24
C GLY A 458 26.94 4.52 -21.03
N PRO A 459 28.03 5.27 -20.76
CA PRO A 459 28.22 6.59 -21.34
C PRO A 459 28.31 6.58 -22.87
N ALA A 460 28.97 5.56 -23.44
CA ALA A 460 29.16 5.43 -24.88
C ALA A 460 27.87 5.02 -25.61
N GLU A 461 26.96 4.31 -24.93
CA GLU A 461 25.69 3.89 -25.52
C GLU A 461 24.65 5.02 -25.51
N VAL A 462 24.51 5.74 -24.39
CA VAL A 462 23.45 6.75 -24.20
C VAL A 462 23.86 8.13 -24.70
N GLY A 463 25.05 8.62 -24.34
CA GLY A 463 25.44 10.01 -24.55
C GLY A 463 24.44 11.00 -23.90
N LEU A 464 24.12 10.80 -22.63
CA LEU A 464 23.16 11.63 -21.90
C LEU A 464 23.58 13.11 -21.94
N GLY A 465 22.67 14.01 -22.30
CA GLY A 465 22.92 15.45 -22.43
C GLY A 465 23.68 15.89 -23.69
N THR A 466 24.24 14.96 -24.49
CA THR A 466 24.99 15.27 -25.72
C THR A 466 24.34 14.68 -26.97
N ARG A 467 23.94 13.42 -26.92
CA ARG A 467 23.21 12.70 -27.98
C ARG A 467 21.70 12.72 -27.75
N GLU A 468 21.26 12.47 -26.51
CA GLU A 468 19.85 12.52 -26.11
C GLU A 468 19.69 13.42 -24.88
N THR A 469 18.63 14.22 -24.84
CA THR A 469 18.33 15.05 -23.68
C THR A 469 17.92 14.18 -22.49
N PRO A 470 18.15 14.61 -21.23
CA PRO A 470 17.67 13.88 -20.05
C PRO A 470 16.15 13.62 -20.11
N ALA A 471 15.36 14.62 -20.54
CA ALA A 471 13.93 14.49 -20.73
C ALA A 471 13.53 13.39 -21.73
N ASP A 472 14.14 13.35 -22.91
CA ASP A 472 13.80 12.36 -23.94
C ASP A 472 14.26 10.95 -23.56
N CYS A 473 15.44 10.85 -22.94
CA CYS A 473 15.92 9.60 -22.39
C CYS A 473 14.93 9.04 -21.35
N ALA A 474 14.46 9.88 -20.43
CA ALA A 474 13.47 9.49 -19.42
C ALA A 474 12.14 9.02 -20.03
N ARG A 475 11.60 9.73 -21.03
CA ARG A 475 10.34 9.37 -21.73
C ARG A 475 10.45 8.10 -22.56
N ASN A 476 11.65 7.73 -23.00
CA ASN A 476 11.86 6.48 -23.71
C ASN A 476 11.97 5.33 -22.71
N LEU A 477 12.81 5.49 -21.69
CA LEU A 477 13.06 4.47 -20.68
C LEU A 477 11.81 4.12 -19.87
N ASP A 478 10.96 5.09 -19.53
CA ASP A 478 9.75 4.83 -18.75
C ASP A 478 8.69 3.98 -19.48
N ARG A 479 8.80 3.84 -20.80
CA ARG A 479 7.93 2.99 -21.63
C ARG A 479 8.42 1.56 -21.70
N TRP A 480 9.69 1.32 -21.40
CA TRP A 480 10.35 0.03 -21.56
C TRP A 480 10.72 -0.63 -20.24
N PHE A 481 10.93 0.18 -19.20
CA PHE A 481 11.39 -0.26 -17.89
C PHE A 481 10.41 0.19 -16.81
N ASP A 482 10.40 -0.53 -15.69
CA ASP A 482 9.59 -0.22 -14.52
C ASP A 482 10.32 0.70 -13.52
N LEU A 483 11.64 0.84 -13.67
CA LEU A 483 12.54 1.62 -12.81
C LEU A 483 13.68 2.22 -13.63
N ILE A 484 14.11 3.42 -13.25
CA ILE A 484 15.30 4.07 -13.81
C ILE A 484 16.26 4.38 -12.65
N THR A 485 17.50 3.96 -12.76
CA THR A 485 18.57 4.36 -11.85
C THR A 485 19.60 5.16 -12.63
N VAL A 486 19.96 6.33 -12.11
CA VAL A 486 20.84 7.28 -12.78
C VAL A 486 22.07 7.54 -11.92
N ARG A 487 23.24 7.48 -12.54
CA ARG A 487 24.52 7.90 -11.96
C ARG A 487 25.17 8.92 -12.90
N THR A 488 25.15 10.18 -12.50
CA THR A 488 25.53 11.34 -13.35
C THR A 488 26.43 12.32 -12.59
N PHE A 489 26.83 13.39 -13.24
CA PHE A 489 27.53 14.53 -12.66
C PHE A 489 26.52 15.47 -11.98
N GLU A 490 25.82 16.29 -12.76
CA GLU A 490 24.92 17.33 -12.25
C GLU A 490 23.61 16.75 -11.67
N HIS A 491 23.19 17.26 -10.50
CA HIS A 491 21.92 16.84 -9.90
C HIS A 491 20.69 17.25 -10.72
N LYS A 492 20.78 18.34 -11.47
CA LYS A 492 19.72 18.81 -12.36
C LYS A 492 19.33 17.77 -13.42
N ILE A 493 20.28 16.97 -13.90
CA ILE A 493 20.00 15.90 -14.88
C ILE A 493 19.02 14.90 -14.30
N ILE A 494 19.20 14.48 -13.04
CA ILE A 494 18.29 13.50 -12.44
C ILE A 494 16.94 14.12 -12.05
N GLU A 495 16.90 15.40 -11.66
CA GLU A 495 15.65 16.13 -11.46
C GLU A 495 14.83 16.21 -12.76
N GLU A 496 15.48 16.55 -13.88
CA GLU A 496 14.84 16.60 -15.20
C GLU A 496 14.36 15.20 -15.63
N MET A 497 15.16 14.15 -15.46
CA MET A 497 14.72 12.78 -15.76
C MET A 497 13.52 12.37 -14.89
N ALA A 498 13.51 12.75 -13.60
CA ALA A 498 12.40 12.47 -12.71
C ALA A 498 11.14 13.28 -13.05
N GLU A 499 11.27 14.51 -13.54
CA GLU A 499 10.14 15.30 -14.01
C GLU A 499 9.45 14.66 -15.22
N TYR A 500 10.22 14.11 -16.16
CA TYR A 500 9.69 13.60 -17.42
C TYR A 500 9.43 12.08 -17.48
N SER A 501 9.86 11.33 -16.47
CA SER A 501 9.55 9.89 -16.33
C SER A 501 8.25 9.67 -15.57
N SER A 502 7.41 8.72 -16.02
CA SER A 502 6.26 8.22 -15.25
C SER A 502 6.62 7.09 -14.27
N VAL A 503 7.80 6.46 -14.41
CA VAL A 503 8.32 5.42 -13.50
C VAL A 503 9.38 5.96 -12.54
N PRO A 504 9.56 5.37 -11.34
CA PRO A 504 10.48 5.90 -10.34
C PRO A 504 11.93 6.03 -10.82
N VAL A 505 12.57 7.13 -10.42
CA VAL A 505 13.97 7.46 -10.69
C VAL A 505 14.78 7.41 -9.38
N ILE A 506 15.91 6.71 -9.41
CA ILE A 506 16.82 6.51 -8.28
C ILE A 506 18.15 7.21 -8.53
N ASN A 507 18.54 8.09 -7.60
CA ASN A 507 19.88 8.68 -7.57
C ASN A 507 20.90 7.68 -7.02
N ALA A 508 21.69 7.11 -7.93
CA ALA A 508 22.80 6.25 -7.57
C ALA A 508 24.12 7.00 -7.31
N LEU A 509 24.24 8.26 -7.75
CA LEU A 509 25.21 9.29 -7.33
C LEU A 509 25.07 10.51 -8.25
N THR A 510 25.14 11.72 -7.67
CA THR A 510 25.40 13.01 -8.32
C THR A 510 26.56 13.71 -7.59
N ASP A 511 27.04 14.84 -8.10
CA ASP A 511 28.03 15.68 -7.42
C ASP A 511 27.50 16.28 -6.10
N ASP A 512 26.18 16.35 -5.97
CA ASP A 512 25.52 16.91 -4.78
C ASP A 512 25.09 15.84 -3.76
N PHE A 513 24.69 14.63 -4.18
CA PHE A 513 24.11 13.62 -3.28
C PHE A 513 24.49 12.17 -3.65
N HIS A 514 24.60 11.31 -2.64
CA HIS A 514 24.80 9.87 -2.78
C HIS A 514 23.90 9.08 -1.80
N PRO A 515 22.56 9.17 -1.94
CA PRO A 515 21.61 8.69 -0.93
C PRO A 515 21.65 7.18 -0.72
N CYS A 516 21.85 6.38 -1.78
CA CYS A 516 21.94 4.93 -1.63
C CYS A 516 23.15 4.47 -0.79
N GLN A 517 24.26 5.23 -0.79
CA GLN A 517 25.41 4.90 0.04
C GLN A 517 25.11 5.17 1.52
N VAL A 518 24.55 6.32 1.85
CA VAL A 518 24.20 6.65 3.24
C VAL A 518 23.14 5.71 3.80
N LEU A 519 22.19 5.21 3.00
CA LEU A 519 21.28 4.15 3.44
C LEU A 519 22.03 2.86 3.82
N ALA A 520 23.03 2.45 3.03
CA ALA A 520 23.88 1.30 3.35
C ALA A 520 24.71 1.54 4.63
N ASP A 521 25.19 2.76 4.82
CA ASP A 521 25.96 3.16 5.99
C ASP A 521 25.10 3.10 7.25
N CYS A 522 23.90 3.68 7.20
CA CYS A 522 22.91 3.61 8.28
C CYS A 522 22.52 2.16 8.61
N GLN A 523 22.30 1.31 7.60
CA GLN A 523 22.05 -0.12 7.83
C GLN A 523 23.23 -0.77 8.57
N THR A 524 24.45 -0.48 8.18
CA THR A 524 25.67 -1.04 8.80
C THR A 524 25.84 -0.58 10.24
N LEU A 525 25.55 0.70 10.53
CA LEU A 525 25.56 1.22 11.89
C LEU A 525 24.50 0.57 12.76
N ILE A 526 23.29 0.30 12.24
CA ILE A 526 22.27 -0.47 12.97
C ILE A 526 22.78 -1.87 13.31
N GLU A 527 23.45 -2.56 12.37
CA GLU A 527 24.01 -3.89 12.62
C GLU A 527 25.12 -3.88 13.69
N ARG A 528 25.91 -2.81 13.77
CA ARG A 528 27.07 -2.70 14.67
C ARG A 528 26.77 -2.04 16.02
N LYS A 529 25.80 -1.11 16.07
CA LYS A 529 25.47 -0.28 17.24
C LYS A 529 24.04 -0.49 17.75
N GLY A 530 23.21 -1.25 17.03
CA GLY A 530 21.83 -1.58 17.40
C GLY A 530 20.81 -0.55 16.92
N GLU A 531 21.04 0.74 17.16
CA GLU A 531 20.20 1.83 16.67
C GLU A 531 21.00 3.07 16.29
N LEU A 532 20.41 3.94 15.48
CA LEU A 532 21.04 5.20 15.05
C LEU A 532 20.83 6.34 16.05
N GLY A 533 19.70 6.34 16.77
CA GLY A 533 19.32 7.44 17.66
C GLY A 533 20.36 7.66 18.75
N GLY A 534 20.81 8.91 18.93
CA GLY A 534 21.78 9.26 19.96
C GLY A 534 23.25 8.93 19.65
N LEU A 535 23.56 8.34 18.49
CA LEU A 535 24.94 8.20 18.04
C LEU A 535 25.54 9.57 17.70
N LYS A 536 26.86 9.72 17.86
CA LYS A 536 27.65 10.80 17.25
C LYS A 536 28.45 10.25 16.07
N ILE A 537 28.19 10.75 14.87
CA ILE A 537 28.88 10.37 13.64
C ILE A 537 29.81 11.51 13.25
N ALA A 538 31.11 11.26 13.20
CA ALA A 538 32.11 12.23 12.81
C ALA A 538 32.61 11.95 11.39
N PHE A 539 32.42 12.89 10.48
CA PHE A 539 33.01 12.85 9.15
C PHE A 539 34.31 13.65 9.15
N VAL A 540 35.38 13.06 8.64
CA VAL A 540 36.69 13.72 8.50
C VAL A 540 37.03 13.73 7.02
N GLY A 541 36.99 14.90 6.40
CA GLY A 541 37.08 15.04 4.95
C GLY A 541 36.41 16.32 4.46
N ASP A 542 36.04 16.38 3.19
CA ASP A 542 35.41 17.55 2.59
C ASP A 542 33.89 17.51 2.66
N GLY A 543 33.25 18.68 2.53
CA GLY A 543 31.80 18.85 2.47
C GLY A 543 31.17 18.39 1.15
N ASN A 544 31.46 17.16 0.71
CA ASN A 544 31.02 16.63 -0.58
C ASN A 544 29.60 16.03 -0.55
N ASN A 545 29.23 15.32 -1.63
CA ASN A 545 27.94 14.62 -1.75
C ASN A 545 27.60 13.64 -0.63
N MET A 546 28.61 12.97 -0.05
CA MET A 546 28.43 12.10 1.11
C MET A 546 28.03 12.92 2.32
N VAL A 547 28.72 14.03 2.57
CA VAL A 547 28.36 14.95 3.66
C VAL A 547 26.94 15.49 3.46
N HIS A 548 26.58 15.98 2.28
CA HIS A 548 25.21 16.46 2.02
C HIS A 548 24.14 15.41 2.32
N SER A 549 24.38 14.16 1.91
CA SER A 549 23.45 13.05 2.20
C SER A 549 23.38 12.70 3.69
N TRP A 550 24.51 12.79 4.41
CA TRP A 550 24.56 12.61 5.86
C TRP A 550 23.86 13.74 6.62
N LEU A 551 23.99 15.00 6.15
CA LEU A 551 23.28 16.14 6.72
C LEU A 551 21.77 15.96 6.58
N GLU A 552 21.28 15.51 5.42
CA GLU A 552 19.86 15.21 5.25
C GLU A 552 19.40 14.02 6.10
N ALA A 553 20.21 12.97 6.25
CA ALA A 553 19.91 11.86 7.14
C ALA A 553 19.82 12.30 8.62
N ALA A 554 20.70 13.22 9.05
CA ALA A 554 20.68 13.80 10.40
C ALA A 554 19.44 14.68 10.67
N ALA A 555 18.82 15.22 9.61
CA ALA A 555 17.54 15.92 9.71
C ALA A 555 16.35 14.97 9.89
N ILE A 556 16.51 13.69 9.53
CA ILE A 556 15.45 12.66 9.64
C ILE A 556 15.60 11.87 10.95
N VAL A 557 16.83 11.49 11.31
CA VAL A 557 17.15 10.61 12.44
C VAL A 557 17.95 11.38 13.50
N PRO A 558 17.61 11.29 14.80
CA PRO A 558 18.19 12.13 15.85
C PRO A 558 19.57 11.62 16.32
N PHE A 559 20.52 11.44 15.40
CA PHE A 559 21.94 11.35 15.71
C PHE A 559 22.60 12.74 15.59
N SER A 560 23.79 12.89 16.15
CA SER A 560 24.60 14.11 15.99
C SER A 560 25.62 13.88 14.88
N PHE A 561 25.72 14.80 13.93
CA PHE A 561 26.67 14.75 12.83
C PHE A 561 27.72 15.85 12.99
N ALA A 562 28.99 15.50 12.94
CA ALA A 562 30.08 16.45 13.04
C ALA A 562 31.02 16.31 11.84
N LEU A 563 31.26 17.39 11.11
CA LEU A 563 32.24 17.45 10.03
C LEU A 563 33.50 18.16 10.51
N ALA A 564 34.66 17.51 10.39
CA ALA A 564 35.96 18.13 10.40
C ALA A 564 36.49 18.26 8.97
N CYS A 565 36.59 19.49 8.48
CA CYS A 565 37.08 19.81 7.13
C CYS A 565 38.12 20.95 7.17
N PRO A 566 39.08 21.00 6.24
CA PRO A 566 39.93 22.18 6.07
C PRO A 566 39.09 23.40 5.67
N LYS A 567 39.58 24.60 6.01
CA LYS A 567 38.91 25.86 5.65
C LYS A 567 38.78 25.98 4.12
N GLY A 568 37.60 26.34 3.63
CA GLY A 568 37.27 26.41 2.19
C GLY A 568 36.75 25.11 1.60
N TYR A 569 36.57 24.07 2.42
CA TYR A 569 35.98 22.77 2.03
C TYR A 569 34.73 22.43 2.84
N GLU A 570 34.06 23.45 3.35
CA GLU A 570 32.78 23.34 4.04
C GLU A 570 31.68 22.84 3.07
N PRO A 571 30.61 22.19 3.56
CA PRO A 571 29.51 21.75 2.70
C PRO A 571 28.75 22.94 2.14
N ASP A 572 27.94 22.69 1.12
CA ASP A 572 27.06 23.70 0.55
C ASP A 572 26.23 24.40 1.65
N GLY A 573 26.35 25.72 1.70
CA GLY A 573 25.75 26.53 2.75
C GLY A 573 24.22 26.49 2.75
N ALA A 574 23.58 26.29 1.59
CA ALA A 574 22.14 26.20 1.50
C ALA A 574 21.63 24.85 2.03
N ILE A 575 22.31 23.75 1.70
CA ILE A 575 22.00 22.41 2.24
C ILE A 575 22.22 22.37 3.76
N LEU A 576 23.34 22.92 4.24
CA LEU A 576 23.64 23.00 5.67
C LEU A 576 22.59 23.82 6.42
N LYS A 577 22.25 25.02 5.94
CA LYS A 577 21.25 25.87 6.58
C LYS A 577 19.88 25.22 6.59
N LYS A 578 19.48 24.54 5.51
CA LYS A 578 18.21 23.82 5.39
C LYS A 578 18.10 22.68 6.43
N THR A 579 19.17 21.91 6.63
CA THR A 579 19.19 20.77 7.56
C THR A 579 19.25 21.22 9.02
N VAL A 580 20.02 22.26 9.35
CA VAL A 580 20.02 22.88 10.68
C VAL A 580 18.63 23.44 11.03
N ASN A 581 17.98 24.14 10.10
CA ASN A 581 16.63 24.66 10.31
C ASN A 581 15.58 23.56 10.51
N ALA A 582 15.84 22.35 10.00
CA ALA A 582 14.99 21.17 10.24
C ALA A 582 15.22 20.52 11.62
N GLY A 583 16.14 21.05 12.44
CA GLY A 583 16.41 20.59 13.80
C GLY A 583 17.53 19.54 13.92
N ALA A 584 18.31 19.33 12.86
CA ALA A 584 19.45 18.42 12.88
C ALA A 584 20.57 18.93 13.81
N LYS A 585 21.18 18.03 14.59
CA LYS A 585 22.33 18.34 15.44
C LYS A 585 23.62 18.26 14.63
N ILE A 586 24.00 19.37 14.02
CA ILE A 586 25.15 19.45 13.12
C ILE A 586 26.25 20.35 13.70
N THR A 587 27.48 19.86 13.66
CA THR A 587 28.69 20.65 13.93
C THR A 587 29.56 20.65 12.68
N VAL A 588 29.89 21.83 12.15
CA VAL A 588 30.92 21.98 11.11
C VAL A 588 32.09 22.71 11.75
N THR A 589 33.26 22.07 11.76
CA THR A 589 34.47 22.58 12.42
C THR A 589 35.70 22.31 11.57
N HIS A 590 36.77 23.04 11.87
CA HIS A 590 38.11 22.77 11.33
C HIS A 590 38.95 21.94 12.30
N SER A 591 38.44 21.63 13.50
CA SER A 591 39.11 20.81 14.50
C SER A 591 38.68 19.35 14.43
N ILE A 592 39.63 18.46 14.10
CA ILE A 592 39.42 17.00 14.11
C ILE A 592 39.01 16.53 15.51
N GLU A 593 39.67 17.05 16.55
CA GLU A 593 39.40 16.65 17.92
C GLU A 593 37.97 16.99 18.33
N GLU A 594 37.47 18.19 17.97
CA GLU A 594 36.11 18.60 18.26
C GLU A 594 35.07 17.70 17.57
N ALA A 595 35.30 17.37 16.29
CA ALA A 595 34.41 16.50 15.54
C ALA A 595 34.43 15.05 16.08
N VAL A 596 35.61 14.51 16.35
CA VAL A 596 35.81 13.07 16.64
C VAL A 596 35.63 12.74 18.12
N SER A 597 35.85 13.68 19.04
CA SER A 597 35.71 13.43 20.48
C SER A 597 34.30 12.94 20.82
N GLY A 598 34.23 11.76 21.45
CA GLY A 598 32.97 11.12 21.80
C GLY A 598 32.17 10.53 20.63
N ALA A 599 32.74 10.45 19.42
CA ALA A 599 32.08 9.83 18.27
C ALA A 599 31.92 8.31 18.45
N ASP A 600 30.78 7.79 17.99
CA ASP A 600 30.46 6.35 17.88
C ASP A 600 30.91 5.77 16.54
N ALA A 601 31.05 6.62 15.52
CA ALA A 601 31.55 6.27 14.20
C ALA A 601 32.39 7.40 13.61
N ILE A 602 33.52 7.05 12.99
CA ILE A 602 34.34 7.96 12.18
C ILE A 602 34.15 7.57 10.71
N TYR A 603 33.76 8.51 9.87
CA TYR A 603 33.56 8.34 8.45
C TYR A 603 34.59 9.17 7.68
N THR A 604 35.13 8.64 6.59
CA THR A 604 35.89 9.42 5.63
C THR A 604 35.58 8.95 4.20
N ASP A 605 35.99 9.76 3.23
CA ASP A 605 35.82 9.50 1.81
C ASP A 605 37.04 10.04 1.06
N VAL A 606 37.18 9.63 -0.20
CA VAL A 606 38.31 10.02 -1.05
C VAL A 606 38.45 11.54 -1.08
N TRP A 607 39.66 12.03 -0.82
CA TRP A 607 39.91 13.47 -0.86
C TRP A 607 39.80 14.05 -2.25
N THR A 608 39.98 13.24 -3.29
CA THR A 608 39.92 13.67 -4.70
C THR A 608 38.92 12.79 -5.44
N SER A 609 37.79 13.38 -5.81
CA SER A 609 36.71 12.67 -6.53
C SER A 609 36.93 12.73 -8.04
N MET A 610 36.22 11.88 -8.78
CA MET A 610 36.23 11.91 -10.25
C MET A 610 35.75 13.28 -10.76
N GLY A 611 36.54 13.93 -11.62
CA GLY A 611 36.28 15.29 -12.14
C GLY A 611 37.10 16.40 -11.47
N GLN A 612 37.89 16.10 -10.44
CA GLN A 612 38.74 17.05 -9.71
C GLN A 612 40.25 16.86 -9.99
N GLU A 613 40.61 16.26 -11.13
CA GLU A 613 41.99 15.86 -11.44
C GLU A 613 42.97 17.04 -11.50
N LYS A 614 42.47 18.25 -11.78
CA LYS A 614 43.27 19.48 -11.83
C LYS A 614 43.59 20.04 -10.44
N GLU A 615 42.87 19.64 -9.40
CA GLU A 615 42.98 20.15 -8.03
C GLU A 615 43.63 19.14 -7.07
N THR A 616 43.97 17.95 -7.56
CA THR A 616 44.48 16.82 -6.77
C THR A 616 45.61 17.22 -5.82
N GLN A 617 46.63 17.93 -6.30
CA GLN A 617 47.78 18.30 -5.47
C GLN A 617 47.44 19.32 -4.38
N ALA A 618 46.55 20.27 -4.66
CA ALA A 618 46.11 21.27 -3.69
C ALA A 618 45.29 20.64 -2.57
N ARG A 619 44.40 19.69 -2.94
CA ARG A 619 43.59 18.92 -1.99
C ARG A 619 44.46 18.01 -1.13
N LEU A 620 45.37 17.24 -1.71
CA LEU A 620 46.31 16.40 -0.94
C LEU A 620 47.07 17.20 0.13
N ASN A 621 47.48 18.44 -0.19
CA ASN A 621 48.15 19.31 0.79
C ASN A 621 47.19 19.79 1.89
N ALA A 622 45.97 20.22 1.54
CA ALA A 622 44.98 20.72 2.50
C ALA A 622 44.45 19.62 3.44
N PHE A 623 44.25 18.41 2.92
CA PHE A 623 43.68 17.29 3.66
C PHE A 623 44.70 16.44 4.40
N ARG A 624 46.01 16.64 4.20
CA ARG A 624 47.07 15.84 4.82
C ARG A 624 46.92 15.68 6.34
N ALA A 625 46.47 16.73 7.03
CA ALA A 625 46.24 16.71 8.48
C ALA A 625 44.96 15.97 8.90
N TYR A 626 44.06 15.69 7.95
CA TYR A 626 42.74 15.08 8.13
C TYR A 626 42.71 13.58 7.78
N GLN A 627 43.86 12.93 7.61
CA GLN A 627 43.92 11.47 7.39
C GLN A 627 43.40 10.73 8.62
N VAL A 628 42.41 9.86 8.42
CA VAL A 628 41.95 8.94 9.45
C VAL A 628 43.00 7.86 9.70
N ASN A 629 43.75 8.03 10.77
CA ASN A 629 44.80 7.13 11.27
C ASN A 629 44.55 6.73 12.73
N GLY A 630 45.38 5.85 13.28
CA GLY A 630 45.22 5.32 14.64
C GLY A 630 45.11 6.41 15.72
N ARG A 631 45.81 7.55 15.55
CA ARG A 631 45.72 8.69 16.47
C ARG A 631 44.33 9.32 16.46
N ILE A 632 43.73 9.56 15.28
CA ILE A 632 42.37 10.11 15.18
C ILE A 632 41.36 9.11 15.75
N VAL A 633 41.49 7.82 15.41
CA VAL A 633 40.59 6.77 15.92
C VAL A 633 40.64 6.68 17.45
N ALA A 634 41.79 6.92 18.06
CA ALA A 634 41.95 6.93 19.52
C ALA A 634 41.24 8.10 20.23
N MET A 635 40.89 9.18 19.51
CA MET A 635 40.14 10.32 20.07
C MET A 635 38.64 10.04 20.21
N ALA A 636 38.11 9.06 19.48
CA ALA A 636 36.70 8.66 19.56
C ALA A 636 36.43 7.74 20.76
N LYS A 637 35.18 7.28 20.90
CA LYS A 637 34.83 6.28 21.92
C LYS A 637 35.65 4.99 21.72
N LYS A 638 35.91 4.27 22.82
CA LYS A 638 36.72 3.04 22.79
C LYS A 638 36.16 1.97 21.85
N ASP A 639 34.85 1.92 21.69
CA ASP A 639 34.12 1.00 20.82
C ASP A 639 33.73 1.62 19.48
N ALA A 640 34.26 2.80 19.11
CA ALA A 640 33.93 3.47 17.85
C ALA A 640 34.34 2.63 16.63
N VAL A 641 33.50 2.69 15.60
CA VAL A 641 33.74 2.03 14.30
C VAL A 641 34.27 3.03 13.28
N VAL A 642 35.01 2.55 12.29
CA VAL A 642 35.53 3.35 11.18
C VAL A 642 34.83 2.95 9.88
N MET A 643 34.38 3.94 9.13
CA MET A 643 33.57 3.79 7.92
C MET A 643 34.21 4.52 6.74
N HIS A 644 34.00 3.99 5.54
CA HIS A 644 34.53 4.58 4.31
C HIS A 644 33.62 4.35 3.12
N CYS A 645 33.37 5.39 2.31
CA CYS A 645 32.75 5.21 1.00
C CYS A 645 33.83 4.70 0.04
N LEU A 646 33.97 3.38 -0.13
CA LEU A 646 35.00 2.82 -1.01
C LEU A 646 34.89 3.41 -2.46
N PRO A 647 35.89 3.27 -3.35
CA PRO A 647 37.22 2.71 -3.07
C PRO A 647 38.01 3.66 -2.16
N ALA A 648 38.95 3.12 -1.38
CA ALA A 648 39.83 3.92 -0.55
C ALA A 648 41.22 4.01 -1.17
N HIS A 649 41.82 5.19 -1.16
CA HIS A 649 43.22 5.45 -1.41
C HIS A 649 43.98 5.33 -0.09
N ARG A 650 44.61 4.17 0.10
CA ARG A 650 45.38 3.87 1.31
C ARG A 650 46.56 4.83 1.43
N GLY A 651 46.68 5.46 2.60
CA GLY A 651 47.74 6.43 2.87
C GLY A 651 47.37 7.88 2.48
N GLU A 652 46.18 8.09 1.92
CA GLU A 652 45.56 9.42 1.75
C GLU A 652 44.51 9.62 2.84
N GLU A 653 43.22 9.49 2.54
CA GLU A 653 42.13 9.74 3.49
C GLU A 653 42.08 8.77 4.66
N ILE A 654 42.58 7.55 4.47
CA ILE A 654 42.63 6.52 5.50
C ILE A 654 43.96 5.78 5.47
N SER A 655 44.56 5.60 6.65
CA SER A 655 45.77 4.79 6.77
C SER A 655 45.48 3.31 6.48
N HIS A 656 46.47 2.60 5.94
CA HIS A 656 46.35 1.15 5.70
C HIS A 656 45.98 0.38 6.97
N GLU A 657 46.63 0.71 8.09
CA GLU A 657 46.39 0.10 9.41
C GLU A 657 44.92 0.22 9.83
N VAL A 658 44.32 1.40 9.70
CA VAL A 658 42.94 1.62 10.12
C VAL A 658 41.96 0.88 9.21
N LEU A 659 42.17 0.92 7.89
CA LEU A 659 41.29 0.25 6.93
C LEU A 659 41.29 -1.27 7.11
N GLU A 660 42.43 -1.87 7.49
CA GLU A 660 42.55 -3.30 7.81
C GLU A 660 42.19 -3.64 9.26
N SER A 661 41.92 -2.64 10.11
CA SER A 661 41.64 -2.88 11.51
C SER A 661 40.27 -3.55 11.71
N PRO A 662 40.07 -4.35 12.77
CA PRO A 662 38.77 -4.91 13.12
C PRO A 662 37.68 -3.86 13.43
N ARG A 663 38.09 -2.58 13.63
CA ARG A 663 37.16 -1.47 13.84
C ARG A 663 36.61 -0.92 12.52
N CYS A 664 37.25 -1.20 11.39
CA CYS A 664 36.78 -0.74 10.10
C CYS A 664 35.69 -1.67 9.55
N ILE A 665 34.56 -1.06 9.16
CA ILE A 665 33.38 -1.77 8.66
C ILE A 665 33.07 -1.41 7.19
N ALA A 666 34.07 -0.89 6.46
CA ALA A 666 33.94 -0.46 5.05
C ALA A 666 33.45 -1.58 4.11
N PHE A 667 33.84 -2.82 4.36
CA PHE A 667 33.38 -3.95 3.57
C PHE A 667 31.97 -4.43 3.96
N ASP A 668 31.56 -4.25 5.22
CA ASP A 668 30.17 -4.45 5.62
C ASP A 668 29.26 -3.42 4.95
N GLN A 669 29.71 -2.16 4.83
CA GLN A 669 29.01 -1.11 4.07
C GLN A 669 28.88 -1.51 2.59
N ALA A 670 29.93 -2.09 2.00
CA ALA A 670 29.90 -2.57 0.63
C ALA A 670 28.91 -3.74 0.43
N GLU A 671 28.82 -4.69 1.38
CA GLU A 671 27.79 -5.73 1.40
C GLU A 671 26.39 -5.11 1.52
N ASN A 672 26.19 -4.20 2.47
CA ASN A 672 24.90 -3.57 2.75
C ASN A 672 24.39 -2.68 1.62
N ARG A 673 25.27 -2.18 0.75
CA ARG A 673 24.88 -1.46 -0.46
C ARG A 673 23.93 -2.29 -1.33
N LEU A 674 24.18 -3.58 -1.50
CA LEU A 674 23.27 -4.49 -2.21
C LEU A 674 21.88 -4.51 -1.59
N HIS A 675 21.81 -4.62 -0.27
CA HIS A 675 20.55 -4.80 0.44
C HIS A 675 19.75 -3.51 0.57
N ALA A 676 20.42 -2.39 0.82
CA ALA A 676 19.82 -1.05 0.79
C ALA A 676 19.22 -0.75 -0.59
N GLN A 677 19.95 -1.02 -1.68
CA GLN A 677 19.45 -0.81 -3.04
C GLN A 677 18.26 -1.72 -3.37
N LYS A 678 18.30 -3.00 -2.97
CA LYS A 678 17.12 -3.89 -3.09
C LYS A 678 15.90 -3.30 -2.39
N ALA A 679 16.08 -2.79 -1.17
CA ALA A 679 14.99 -2.19 -0.42
C ALA A 679 14.45 -0.92 -1.08
N VAL A 680 15.32 -0.05 -1.61
CA VAL A 680 14.91 1.15 -2.37
C VAL A 680 14.09 0.77 -3.60
N MET A 681 14.56 -0.18 -4.42
CA MET A 681 13.83 -0.62 -5.61
C MET A 681 12.46 -1.19 -5.26
N VAL A 682 12.38 -2.07 -4.25
CA VAL A 682 11.10 -2.62 -3.78
C VAL A 682 10.20 -1.53 -3.24
N TRP A 683 10.72 -0.61 -2.43
CA TRP A 683 9.95 0.49 -1.87
C TRP A 683 9.36 1.39 -2.96
N LEU A 684 10.13 1.73 -3.99
CA LEU A 684 9.65 2.63 -5.04
C LEU A 684 8.60 1.99 -5.95
N VAL A 685 8.72 0.69 -6.23
CA VAL A 685 7.75 -0.04 -7.08
C VAL A 685 6.52 -0.48 -6.28
N ASN A 686 6.71 -1.01 -5.07
CA ASN A 686 5.66 -1.67 -4.31
C ASN A 686 5.19 -0.86 -3.07
N GLY A 687 5.90 0.20 -2.69
CA GLY A 687 5.70 0.89 -1.41
C GLY A 687 6.29 0.13 -0.22
N PHE A 688 6.18 0.71 0.98
CA PHE A 688 6.30 -0.09 2.20
C PHE A 688 4.99 -0.83 2.40
N ASN A 689 4.96 -2.12 2.11
CA ASN A 689 4.06 -3.01 2.84
C ASN A 689 4.45 -2.81 4.32
N GLY A 690 3.57 -2.22 5.10
CA GLY A 690 3.83 -1.68 6.44
C GLY A 690 4.30 -2.70 7.48
N SER A 691 5.56 -3.09 7.37
CA SER A 691 6.38 -3.47 8.52
C SER A 691 6.63 -2.23 9.38
N LYS A 692 6.13 -2.26 10.62
CA LYS A 692 6.61 -1.37 11.68
C LYS A 692 8.12 -1.55 11.81
N VAL A 693 8.82 -0.44 11.61
CA VAL A 693 10.15 -0.23 12.17
C VAL A 693 9.99 -0.31 13.67
N GLN A 694 10.60 -1.32 14.30
CA GLN A 694 10.70 -1.36 15.75
C GLN A 694 11.69 -0.26 16.17
N GLY A 695 11.15 0.86 16.65
CA GLY A 695 11.91 1.75 17.53
C GLY A 695 12.31 0.96 18.78
N SER A 696 13.57 1.10 19.16
CA SER A 696 14.16 0.51 20.36
C SER A 696 13.26 0.73 21.58
N LYS A 697 12.90 -0.37 22.24
CA LYS A 697 12.50 -0.30 23.65
C LYS A 697 13.74 -0.61 24.46
N SER A 698 14.16 0.36 25.25
CA SER A 698 15.17 0.23 26.29
C SER A 698 14.92 -1.05 27.09
N SER A 699 15.83 -2.03 26.94
CA SER A 699 15.81 -3.23 27.78
C SER A 699 16.24 -2.83 29.19
N GLY A 700 15.25 -2.60 30.05
CA GLY A 700 15.44 -2.56 31.49
C GLY A 700 16.14 -3.83 31.95
N LYS A 701 17.21 -3.64 32.73
CA LYS A 701 17.96 -4.68 33.43
C LYS A 701 17.02 -5.70 34.08
N ARG A 702 16.99 -6.94 33.56
CA ARG A 702 16.59 -8.11 34.36
C ARG A 702 17.86 -8.74 34.92
N GLN A 703 18.06 -8.56 36.22
CA GLN A 703 19.00 -9.36 37.00
C GLN A 703 18.62 -10.84 36.85
N LEU A 704 19.58 -11.66 36.42
CA LEU A 704 19.53 -13.10 36.54
C LEU A 704 19.82 -13.48 38.01
N PRO A 705 19.08 -14.43 38.62
CA PRO A 705 19.37 -14.86 39.97
C PRO A 705 20.65 -15.69 40.01
N MET A 706 21.60 -15.27 40.85
CA MET A 706 22.80 -16.05 41.17
C MET A 706 22.41 -17.36 41.87
N SER A 707 22.77 -18.49 41.28
CA SER A 707 22.83 -19.78 41.96
C SER A 707 24.29 -20.19 42.19
N LYS A 708 24.64 -20.20 43.49
CA LYS A 708 25.59 -21.09 44.18
C LYS A 708 27.03 -21.20 43.63
N VAL A 709 27.94 -20.52 44.33
CA VAL A 709 29.26 -21.07 44.63
C VAL A 709 29.37 -21.15 46.15
N ARG A 710 29.29 -22.38 46.69
CA ARG A 710 29.83 -22.72 48.01
C ARG A 710 31.25 -23.20 47.78
N GLY A 711 32.24 -22.46 48.27
CA GLY A 711 33.59 -22.93 48.49
C GLY A 711 33.81 -23.12 49.98
N LYS A 712 34.52 -24.19 50.35
CA LYS A 712 35.17 -24.34 51.64
C LYS A 712 36.11 -23.17 51.93
#